data_AF-A0A1G0ZWC6-F1
#
_entry.id   AF-A0A1G0ZWC6-F1
#
_cell.length_a   1.000
_cell.length_b   1.000
_cell.length_c   1.000
_cell.angle_alpha   90.00
_cell.angle_beta   90.00
_cell.angle_gamma   90.00
#
_symmetry.space_group_name_H-M   'P 1'
#
loop_
_entity.id
_entity.type
_entity.pdbx_description
1 polymer ?
#
loop_
_entity_poly.entity_id
_entity_poly.type
_entity_poly.pdbx_seq_one_letter_code
_entity_poly.pdbx_strand_id
1 'polypeptide(L)'
;MSETNQERWIHRGVCRAQVAVRLRDDPVFMQALVDLDARLHDDALNAPAMLQPGAMRVTLGSTLGPLDAWVKRFSAGNAFTRLWGNRLGSRALRCFQVAEHLRRHGVGTPEPIACLEHGVNRHRGAGCYLATCLDGWVSLTEQLVALYHDDPDCTKLMTLLQVTADAVRKLHEAGIQHGDLGNQNILLKRDGPGNWSAVSFIDLSRANCRGTLSLEDRGRDISRLSLPSDFLRIFKDMYWAGIRPPEAFDRAERRHRRRYRRHDRTRSWRHPLRERARAQERAGRRVYPEPRDIWIWDERSGQPVITLRPEDRRRLYPAARAVQLVAAGVKAAFPLWRAYRALRAQCFNLPVPLESRIALCVEPMSGNLDRQFSLLRPLGAIPIMVRFYRHEGVTGIVRRTEAVRMLHERGHPVTIAFVQDRRGVRDPACWKEFVEQVLSANAPRIEWVELGHAINRVKWGIWEYGEYQRLVESARSLLAHYPAVRVMGPAVIDFDPVSALAALRAVRKSRLRLAACSAHLYVDRRGAPENRQAGFDLIDKCALMRAVGRVSGICDEGLILSEFNWPLAGTGVYSPVGAPYESPGPHVNQPSVDEDTAAAYLLRYHALALASGMVDRVYWWRLTAHGYGLVDDRTDPWRVRPSYAALCVLLDILGQAMFVSRIQAPTGVWLLWFERPDGSPVCLAWSAAGRIRHRLPFDCQEIRTMFGQRLPMIGRDLELDGNPVYCEIRRDQ
;
A
#
# COMPACT_ATOMS: atom_id res chain seq x y z
N MET A 1 24.85 -37.51 -14.58
CA MET A 1 23.99 -38.31 -15.48
C MET A 1 24.90 -39.22 -16.30
N SER A 2 25.12 -40.45 -15.85
CA SER A 2 25.94 -41.45 -16.54
C SER A 2 25.30 -42.84 -16.42
N GLU A 3 24.01 -42.91 -16.72
CA GLU A 3 23.36 -44.15 -17.16
C GLU A 3 22.83 -43.88 -18.58
N THR A 4 23.03 -44.88 -19.43
CA THR A 4 22.93 -44.94 -20.88
C THR A 4 21.74 -44.18 -21.50
N ASN A 5 21.98 -42.94 -21.92
CA ASN A 5 21.02 -42.08 -22.63
C ASN A 5 20.67 -42.60 -24.06
N GLN A 6 21.23 -43.74 -24.47
CA GLN A 6 20.97 -44.40 -25.77
C GLN A 6 19.70 -45.25 -25.77
N GLU A 7 19.31 -45.87 -24.66
CA GLU A 7 18.11 -46.75 -24.57
C GLU A 7 16.77 -45.99 -24.56
N ARG A 8 16.81 -44.65 -24.46
CA ARG A 8 15.60 -43.80 -24.44
C ARG A 8 15.16 -43.31 -25.82
N TRP A 9 15.94 -43.56 -26.87
CA TRP A 9 15.64 -43.06 -28.21
C TRP A 9 14.87 -44.10 -29.02
N ILE A 10 13.72 -43.68 -29.56
CA ILE A 10 12.98 -44.46 -30.53
C ILE A 10 13.32 -43.93 -31.92
N HIS A 11 13.80 -44.81 -32.80
CA HIS A 11 14.19 -44.50 -34.17
C HIS A 11 13.07 -44.94 -35.13
N ARG A 12 12.42 -43.99 -35.80
CA ARG A 12 11.37 -44.25 -36.81
C ARG A 12 11.55 -43.24 -37.96
N GLY A 13 11.99 -43.71 -39.13
CA GLY A 13 12.26 -42.85 -40.29
C GLY A 13 13.51 -41.95 -40.13
N VAL A 14 13.40 -40.68 -40.52
CA VAL A 14 14.51 -39.68 -40.51
C VAL A 14 14.67 -38.98 -39.13
N CYS A 15 13.81 -39.31 -38.18
CA CYS A 15 13.68 -38.66 -36.88
C CYS A 15 13.98 -39.62 -35.73
N ARG A 16 14.53 -39.07 -34.64
CA ARG A 16 14.65 -39.77 -33.36
C ARG A 16 13.77 -39.09 -32.31
N ALA A 17 13.07 -39.90 -31.52
CA ALA A 17 12.10 -39.42 -30.53
C ALA A 17 12.49 -39.84 -29.11
N GLN A 18 12.25 -38.96 -28.13
CA GLN A 18 12.08 -39.36 -26.73
C GLN A 18 10.62 -39.15 -26.35
N VAL A 19 10.01 -40.16 -25.75
CA VAL A 19 8.58 -40.19 -25.43
C VAL A 19 8.40 -40.46 -23.94
N ALA A 20 7.36 -39.85 -23.36
CA ALA A 20 6.95 -40.09 -21.98
C ALA A 20 6.77 -41.60 -21.73
N VAL A 21 7.23 -42.09 -20.58
CA VAL A 21 7.27 -43.54 -20.27
C VAL A 21 5.95 -44.24 -20.55
N ARG A 22 4.82 -43.62 -20.16
CA ARG A 22 3.47 -44.19 -20.34
C ARG A 22 3.02 -44.35 -21.81
N LEU A 23 3.68 -43.70 -22.76
CA LEU A 23 3.32 -43.68 -24.18
C LEU A 23 4.35 -44.39 -25.08
N ARG A 24 5.42 -44.96 -24.50
CA ARG A 24 6.52 -45.55 -25.29
C ARG A 24 6.09 -46.77 -26.10
N ASP A 25 5.21 -47.57 -25.51
CA ASP A 25 4.75 -48.85 -26.08
C ASP A 25 3.35 -48.73 -26.69
N ASP A 26 2.83 -47.50 -26.86
CA ASP A 26 1.52 -47.25 -27.46
C ASP A 26 1.63 -47.16 -29.00
N PRO A 27 1.17 -48.17 -29.75
CA PRO A 27 1.33 -48.20 -31.20
C PRO A 27 0.54 -47.10 -31.92
N VAL A 28 -0.62 -46.70 -31.37
CA VAL A 28 -1.48 -45.64 -31.94
C VAL A 28 -0.81 -44.29 -31.79
N PHE A 29 -0.25 -44.01 -30.61
CA PHE A 29 0.49 -42.79 -30.34
C PHE A 29 1.76 -42.69 -31.18
N MET A 30 2.50 -43.80 -31.31
CA MET A 30 3.71 -43.83 -32.11
C MET A 30 3.43 -43.57 -33.59
N GLN A 31 2.31 -44.08 -34.14
CA GLN A 31 1.88 -43.73 -35.49
C GLN A 31 1.49 -42.25 -35.60
N ALA A 32 0.70 -41.74 -34.65
CA ALA A 32 0.30 -40.32 -34.63
C ALA A 32 1.51 -39.36 -34.57
N LEU A 33 2.60 -39.77 -33.91
CA LEU A 33 3.83 -39.00 -33.82
C LEU A 33 4.60 -38.95 -35.17
N VAL A 34 4.58 -40.03 -35.94
CA VAL A 34 5.13 -40.09 -37.30
C VAL A 34 4.32 -39.21 -38.25
N ASP A 35 2.99 -39.30 -38.17
CA ASP A 35 2.09 -38.50 -39.01
C ASP A 35 2.21 -37.00 -38.69
N LEU A 36 2.37 -36.65 -37.41
CA LEU A 36 2.62 -35.26 -36.99
C LEU A 36 3.91 -34.72 -37.62
N ASP A 37 4.99 -35.51 -37.64
CA ASP A 37 6.25 -35.09 -38.25
C ASP A 37 6.08 -34.78 -39.75
N ALA A 38 5.38 -35.65 -40.48
CA ALA A 38 5.06 -35.42 -41.89
C ALA A 38 4.24 -34.12 -42.09
N ARG A 39 3.22 -33.90 -41.25
CA ARG A 39 2.38 -32.69 -41.30
C ARG A 39 3.11 -31.40 -40.95
N LEU A 40 4.12 -31.45 -40.09
CA LEU A 40 4.92 -30.27 -39.71
C LEU A 40 5.85 -29.78 -40.83
N HIS A 41 6.09 -30.60 -41.87
CA HIS A 41 6.88 -30.25 -43.06
C HIS A 41 6.03 -29.70 -44.21
N ASP A 42 4.70 -29.73 -44.08
CA ASP A 42 3.77 -29.20 -45.08
C ASP A 42 3.46 -27.73 -44.76
N ASP A 43 3.88 -26.80 -45.62
CA ASP A 43 3.81 -25.34 -45.40
C ASP A 43 2.35 -24.79 -45.34
N ALA A 44 1.35 -25.65 -45.60
CA ALA A 44 -0.06 -25.28 -45.78
C ALA A 44 -0.88 -25.12 -44.48
N LEU A 45 -0.38 -25.50 -43.30
CA LEU A 45 -1.15 -25.46 -42.03
C LEU A 45 -0.81 -24.26 -41.12
N ASN A 46 -0.51 -23.11 -41.73
CA ASN A 46 -0.33 -21.83 -41.04
C ASN A 46 -1.69 -21.14 -40.74
N ALA A 47 -2.51 -21.71 -39.84
CA ALA A 47 -3.69 -21.03 -39.28
C ALA A 47 -3.61 -21.00 -37.74
N PRO A 48 -3.57 -19.81 -37.10
CA PRO A 48 -3.12 -19.70 -35.71
C PRO A 48 -4.26 -19.81 -34.70
N ALA A 49 -4.32 -20.92 -33.97
CA ALA A 49 -4.76 -20.90 -32.57
C ALA A 49 -3.52 -20.64 -31.68
N MET A 50 -2.86 -19.50 -31.89
CA MET A 50 -1.58 -19.17 -31.26
C MET A 50 -1.76 -18.52 -29.89
N LEU A 51 -1.40 -19.24 -28.82
CA LEU A 51 -1.20 -18.65 -27.48
C LEU A 51 0.21 -18.02 -27.34
N GLN A 52 1.20 -18.44 -28.15
CA GLN A 52 2.53 -17.83 -28.28
C GLN A 52 3.09 -17.93 -29.72
N PRO A 53 4.08 -17.08 -30.11
CA PRO A 53 4.78 -17.19 -31.38
C PRO A 53 5.47 -18.56 -31.58
N GLY A 54 5.10 -19.29 -32.63
CA GLY A 54 5.76 -20.54 -33.04
C GLY A 54 5.29 -21.83 -32.36
N ALA A 55 4.08 -21.83 -31.78
CA ALA A 55 3.51 -23.04 -31.18
C ALA A 55 2.07 -23.32 -31.62
N MET A 56 1.72 -24.61 -31.70
CA MET A 56 0.47 -25.13 -32.27
C MET A 56 -0.20 -26.11 -31.30
N ARG A 57 -1.54 -26.11 -31.21
CA ARG A 57 -2.31 -27.15 -30.52
C ARG A 57 -2.64 -28.26 -31.52
N VAL A 58 -2.36 -29.50 -31.17
CA VAL A 58 -2.66 -30.69 -31.98
C VAL A 58 -3.27 -31.77 -31.09
N THR A 59 -4.20 -32.54 -31.64
CA THR A 59 -4.76 -33.72 -30.96
C THR A 59 -4.10 -34.96 -31.56
N LEU A 60 -3.49 -35.78 -30.72
CA LEU A 60 -2.80 -37.01 -31.11
C LEU A 60 -3.62 -38.22 -30.65
N GLY A 61 -3.76 -39.22 -31.51
CA GLY A 61 -4.37 -40.49 -31.12
C GLY A 61 -3.48 -41.23 -30.12
N SER A 62 -4.08 -41.94 -29.17
CA SER A 62 -3.39 -42.91 -28.31
C SER A 62 -4.37 -43.99 -27.89
N THR A 63 -3.88 -45.15 -27.47
CA THR A 63 -4.69 -46.23 -26.86
C THR A 63 -5.36 -45.79 -25.56
N LEU A 64 -4.86 -44.72 -24.92
CA LEU A 64 -5.44 -44.11 -23.71
C LEU A 64 -6.52 -43.05 -24.04
N GLY A 65 -6.86 -42.87 -25.32
CA GLY A 65 -7.75 -41.82 -25.81
C GLY A 65 -7.01 -40.65 -26.48
N PRO A 66 -7.72 -39.67 -27.04
CA PRO A 66 -7.11 -38.51 -27.70
C PRO A 66 -6.32 -37.65 -26.70
N LEU A 67 -5.11 -37.25 -27.10
CA LEU A 67 -4.20 -36.42 -26.31
C LEU A 67 -4.04 -35.04 -26.94
N ASP A 68 -4.48 -34.02 -26.21
CA ASP A 68 -4.26 -32.63 -26.61
C ASP A 68 -2.86 -32.14 -26.24
N ALA A 69 -2.05 -31.92 -27.28
CA ALA A 69 -0.66 -31.55 -27.18
C ALA A 69 -0.40 -30.13 -27.73
N TRP A 70 0.41 -29.39 -27.00
CA TRP A 70 1.06 -28.17 -27.43
C TRP A 70 2.42 -28.49 -28.04
N VAL A 71 2.64 -28.07 -29.29
CA VAL A 71 3.86 -28.32 -30.06
C VAL A 71 4.67 -27.05 -30.21
N LYS A 72 5.91 -27.04 -29.71
CA LYS A 72 6.88 -25.95 -29.93
C LYS A 72 7.96 -26.38 -30.90
N ARG A 73 8.09 -25.66 -32.01
CA ARG A 73 9.11 -25.91 -33.04
C ARG A 73 10.39 -25.13 -32.73
N PHE A 74 11.53 -25.76 -32.97
CA PHE A 74 12.86 -25.14 -32.89
C PHE A 74 13.58 -25.30 -34.22
N SER A 75 14.10 -24.20 -34.76
CA SER A 75 14.97 -24.22 -35.94
C SER A 75 16.41 -24.55 -35.54
N ALA A 76 17.18 -25.10 -36.50
CA ALA A 76 18.57 -25.52 -36.29
C ALA A 76 19.52 -24.38 -35.86
N GLY A 77 19.11 -23.12 -35.98
CA GLY A 77 19.91 -21.96 -35.59
C GLY A 77 21.15 -21.75 -36.46
N ASN A 78 21.97 -20.77 -36.09
CA ASN A 78 23.25 -20.48 -36.75
C ASN A 78 24.36 -21.46 -36.33
N ALA A 79 25.50 -21.46 -37.03
CA ALA A 79 26.60 -22.42 -36.82
C ALA A 79 27.03 -22.57 -35.34
N PHE A 80 27.03 -21.46 -34.58
CA PHE A 80 27.34 -21.47 -33.15
C PHE A 80 26.29 -22.21 -32.30
N THR A 81 24.99 -22.03 -32.59
CA THR A 81 23.93 -22.77 -31.88
C THR A 81 23.88 -24.23 -32.27
N ARG A 82 24.29 -24.59 -33.50
CA ARG A 82 24.52 -25.99 -33.92
C ARG A 82 25.68 -26.62 -33.14
N LEU A 83 26.81 -25.91 -32.98
CA LEU A 83 27.98 -26.41 -32.25
C LEU A 83 27.66 -26.69 -30.76
N TRP A 84 26.91 -25.79 -30.11
CA TRP A 84 26.43 -25.99 -28.74
C TRP A 84 25.36 -27.08 -28.62
N GLY A 85 24.46 -27.19 -29.62
CA GLY A 85 23.47 -28.27 -29.70
C GLY A 85 24.11 -29.66 -29.83
N ASN A 86 25.28 -29.75 -30.46
CA ASN A 86 26.04 -31.00 -30.55
C ASN A 86 26.65 -31.47 -29.21
N ARG A 87 26.87 -30.56 -28.25
CA ARG A 87 27.44 -30.89 -26.93
C ARG A 87 26.39 -31.08 -25.83
N LEU A 88 25.23 -30.41 -25.92
CA LEU A 88 24.21 -30.36 -24.85
C LEU A 88 22.83 -30.92 -25.27
N GLY A 89 22.71 -31.51 -26.47
CA GLY A 89 21.43 -31.94 -27.05
C GLY A 89 20.64 -30.80 -27.71
N SER A 90 19.58 -31.12 -28.45
CA SER A 90 18.73 -30.07 -29.06
C SER A 90 17.96 -29.25 -28.02
N ARG A 91 17.40 -28.11 -28.45
CA ARG A 91 16.49 -27.31 -27.60
C ARG A 91 15.25 -28.10 -27.18
N ALA A 92 14.71 -28.92 -28.08
CA ALA A 92 13.54 -29.75 -27.81
C ALA A 92 13.85 -30.79 -26.73
N LEU A 93 15.00 -31.47 -26.85
CA LEU A 93 15.43 -32.48 -25.89
C LEU A 93 15.67 -31.87 -24.52
N ARG A 94 16.31 -30.70 -24.46
CA ARG A 94 16.49 -29.98 -23.18
C ARG A 94 15.16 -29.61 -22.54
N CYS A 95 14.17 -29.14 -23.32
CA CYS A 95 12.84 -28.86 -22.77
C CYS A 95 12.23 -30.12 -22.17
N PHE A 96 12.27 -31.24 -22.89
CA PHE A 96 11.72 -32.52 -22.44
C PHE A 96 12.42 -33.04 -21.17
N GLN A 97 13.74 -33.05 -21.15
CA GLN A 97 14.52 -33.51 -20.00
C GLN A 97 14.32 -32.63 -18.76
N VAL A 98 14.30 -31.30 -18.92
CA VAL A 98 14.02 -30.39 -17.81
C VAL A 98 12.59 -30.57 -17.34
N ALA A 99 11.60 -30.70 -18.23
CA ALA A 99 10.20 -30.92 -17.85
C ALA A 99 10.02 -32.23 -17.07
N GLU A 100 10.64 -33.33 -17.52
CA GLU A 100 10.64 -34.59 -16.77
C GLU A 100 11.30 -34.42 -15.40
N HIS A 101 12.43 -33.71 -15.33
CA HIS A 101 13.14 -33.45 -14.07
C HIS A 101 12.27 -32.66 -13.09
N LEU A 102 11.61 -31.58 -13.55
CA LEU A 102 10.69 -30.78 -12.75
C LEU A 102 9.57 -31.65 -12.17
N ARG A 103 8.93 -32.49 -13.00
CA ARG A 103 7.85 -33.38 -12.55
C ARG A 103 8.30 -34.38 -11.50
N ARG A 104 9.48 -34.99 -11.66
CA ARG A 104 10.05 -35.92 -10.65
C ARG A 104 10.28 -35.24 -9.29
N HIS A 105 10.50 -33.92 -9.27
CA HIS A 105 10.70 -33.13 -8.06
C HIS A 105 9.44 -32.40 -7.60
N GLY A 106 8.26 -32.73 -8.15
CA GLY A 106 7.00 -32.09 -7.77
C GLY A 106 6.89 -30.61 -8.14
N VAL A 107 7.71 -30.13 -9.09
CA VAL A 107 7.64 -28.76 -9.61
C VAL A 107 6.72 -28.74 -10.83
N GLY A 108 5.74 -27.85 -10.82
CA GLY A 108 4.74 -27.78 -11.88
C GLY A 108 5.33 -27.34 -13.23
N THR A 109 4.95 -28.07 -14.27
CA THR A 109 5.24 -27.78 -15.68
C THR A 109 4.23 -28.58 -16.52
N PRO A 110 3.87 -28.16 -17.76
CA PRO A 110 3.05 -28.99 -18.64
C PRO A 110 3.65 -30.39 -18.79
N GLU A 111 2.82 -31.43 -18.78
CA GLU A 111 3.30 -32.80 -18.86
C GLU A 111 4.03 -33.01 -20.20
N PRO A 112 5.33 -33.35 -20.19
CA PRO A 112 6.06 -33.60 -21.42
C PRO A 112 5.51 -34.87 -22.06
N ILE A 113 5.10 -34.77 -23.32
CA ILE A 113 4.55 -35.87 -24.10
C ILE A 113 5.67 -36.53 -24.91
N ALA A 114 6.36 -35.73 -25.73
CA ALA A 114 7.43 -36.20 -26.60
C ALA A 114 8.40 -35.08 -27.00
N CYS A 115 9.58 -35.48 -27.46
CA CYS A 115 10.54 -34.64 -28.16
C CYS A 115 10.95 -35.33 -29.44
N LEU A 116 10.94 -34.62 -30.57
CA LEU A 116 11.43 -35.07 -31.86
C LEU A 116 12.69 -34.28 -32.24
N GLU A 117 13.72 -34.97 -32.74
CA GLU A 117 14.91 -34.36 -33.34
C GLU A 117 15.10 -34.85 -34.77
N HIS A 118 15.36 -33.90 -35.68
CA HIS A 118 15.56 -34.17 -37.10
C HIS A 118 17.03 -34.43 -37.45
N GLY A 119 17.28 -35.50 -38.21
CA GLY A 119 18.53 -35.75 -38.94
C GLY A 119 19.56 -36.59 -38.19
N VAL A 120 19.74 -37.85 -38.63
CA VAL A 120 20.87 -38.70 -38.22
C VAL A 120 22.20 -38.15 -38.78
N ASN A 121 22.21 -37.42 -39.92
CA ASN A 121 23.46 -37.04 -40.58
C ASN A 121 23.65 -35.63 -41.16
N ARG A 122 22.70 -34.65 -41.15
CA ARG A 122 23.04 -33.31 -41.71
C ARG A 122 22.51 -32.02 -41.05
N HIS A 123 21.56 -32.04 -40.11
CA HIS A 123 21.13 -30.80 -39.43
C HIS A 123 20.77 -31.00 -37.94
N ARG A 124 21.74 -31.43 -37.12
CA ARG A 124 21.58 -31.46 -35.66
C ARG A 124 21.22 -30.06 -35.13
N GLY A 125 19.98 -29.89 -34.67
CA GLY A 125 19.52 -28.64 -34.03
C GLY A 125 18.04 -28.30 -34.24
N ALA A 126 17.40 -28.82 -35.29
CA ALA A 126 15.96 -28.68 -35.49
C ALA A 126 15.19 -29.80 -34.79
N GLY A 127 14.02 -29.47 -34.24
CA GLY A 127 13.20 -30.43 -33.51
C GLY A 127 11.94 -29.80 -32.94
N CYS A 128 11.04 -30.63 -32.41
CA CYS A 128 9.84 -30.15 -31.73
C CYS A 128 9.68 -30.77 -30.34
N TYR A 129 9.13 -29.97 -29.44
CA TYR A 129 8.78 -30.36 -28.07
C TYR A 129 7.27 -30.38 -27.93
N LEU A 130 6.74 -31.48 -27.42
CA LEU A 130 5.31 -31.70 -27.19
C LEU A 130 5.04 -31.79 -25.70
N ALA A 131 4.02 -31.07 -25.23
CA ALA A 131 3.54 -31.16 -23.86
C ALA A 131 2.02 -31.01 -23.79
N THR A 132 1.38 -31.42 -22.70
CA THR A 132 -0.08 -31.30 -22.54
C THR A 132 -0.54 -29.84 -22.59
N CYS A 133 -1.71 -29.59 -23.19
CA CYS A 133 -2.38 -28.29 -23.10
C CYS A 133 -2.83 -28.00 -21.66
N LEU A 134 -2.73 -26.72 -21.26
CA LEU A 134 -3.13 -26.24 -19.95
C LEU A 134 -4.34 -25.30 -20.10
N ASP A 135 -5.53 -25.88 -20.23
CA ASP A 135 -6.78 -25.12 -20.36
C ASP A 135 -7.18 -24.46 -19.02
N GLY A 136 -7.64 -23.21 -19.06
CA GLY A 136 -8.02 -22.43 -17.88
C GLY A 136 -6.85 -21.89 -17.06
N TRP A 137 -5.61 -22.01 -17.56
CA TRP A 137 -4.42 -21.40 -16.94
C TRP A 137 -4.17 -20.00 -17.49
N VAL A 138 -3.55 -19.17 -16.66
CA VAL A 138 -3.33 -17.75 -16.89
C VAL A 138 -1.91 -17.37 -16.52
N SER A 139 -1.28 -16.48 -17.29
CA SER A 139 0.10 -16.07 -16.97
C SER A 139 0.14 -15.11 -15.79
N LEU A 140 1.25 -15.10 -15.02
CA LEU A 140 1.46 -14.11 -13.97
C LEU A 140 1.42 -12.68 -14.54
N THR A 141 1.78 -12.49 -15.80
CA THR A 141 1.63 -11.19 -16.47
C THR A 141 0.18 -10.76 -16.58
N GLU A 142 -0.69 -11.61 -17.13
CA GLU A 142 -2.12 -11.31 -17.24
C GLU A 142 -2.72 -10.99 -15.86
N GLN A 143 -2.29 -11.74 -14.84
CA GLN A 143 -2.84 -11.59 -13.50
C GLN A 143 -2.40 -10.33 -12.78
N LEU A 144 -1.13 -9.95 -12.89
CA LEU A 144 -0.66 -8.67 -12.38
C LEU A 144 -1.30 -7.50 -13.13
N VAL A 145 -1.48 -7.61 -14.45
CA VAL A 145 -2.17 -6.57 -15.25
C VAL A 145 -3.63 -6.41 -14.82
N ALA A 146 -4.37 -7.52 -14.65
CA ALA A 146 -5.75 -7.48 -14.17
C ALA A 146 -5.84 -6.85 -12.76
N LEU A 147 -5.01 -7.28 -11.81
CA LEU A 147 -4.97 -6.71 -10.46
C LEU A 147 -4.65 -5.21 -10.47
N TYR A 148 -3.67 -4.76 -11.27
CA TYR A 148 -3.27 -3.35 -11.27
C TYR A 148 -4.29 -2.41 -11.92
N HIS A 149 -5.15 -2.89 -12.80
CA HIS A 149 -6.15 -2.05 -13.48
C HIS A 149 -7.56 -2.19 -12.92
N ASP A 150 -7.99 -3.40 -12.58
CA ASP A 150 -9.40 -3.70 -12.30
C ASP A 150 -9.68 -3.99 -10.82
N ASP A 151 -8.74 -4.66 -10.16
CA ASP A 151 -8.96 -5.24 -8.82
C ASP A 151 -7.73 -5.00 -7.95
N PRO A 152 -7.45 -3.73 -7.56
CA PRO A 152 -6.23 -3.33 -6.88
C PRO A 152 -6.22 -3.72 -5.39
N ASP A 153 -6.49 -4.99 -5.10
CA ASP A 153 -6.57 -5.56 -3.75
C ASP A 153 -5.21 -6.09 -3.27
N CYS A 154 -4.78 -5.62 -2.10
CA CYS A 154 -3.50 -6.02 -1.52
C CYS A 154 -3.44 -7.49 -1.13
N THR A 155 -4.51 -8.05 -0.56
CA THR A 155 -4.54 -9.44 -0.10
C THR A 155 -4.35 -10.39 -1.28
N LYS A 156 -5.10 -10.18 -2.37
CA LYS A 156 -4.96 -10.96 -3.61
C LYS A 156 -3.56 -10.85 -4.19
N LEU A 157 -2.96 -9.65 -4.18
CA LEU A 157 -1.59 -9.44 -4.63
C LEU A 157 -0.57 -10.17 -3.76
N MET A 158 -0.67 -10.06 -2.43
CA MET A 158 0.27 -10.71 -1.51
C MET A 158 0.19 -12.24 -1.64
N THR A 159 -1.01 -12.81 -1.75
CA THR A 159 -1.20 -14.25 -2.00
C THR A 159 -0.59 -14.68 -3.34
N LEU A 160 -0.81 -13.90 -4.41
CA LEU A 160 -0.22 -14.17 -5.71
C LEU A 160 1.33 -14.14 -5.66
N LEU A 161 1.91 -13.14 -5.00
CA LEU A 161 3.36 -13.03 -4.85
C LEU A 161 3.92 -14.19 -4.02
N GLN A 162 3.26 -14.57 -2.92
CA GLN A 162 3.69 -15.66 -2.05
C GLN A 162 3.69 -17.01 -2.79
N VAL A 163 2.57 -17.37 -3.42
CA VAL A 163 2.44 -18.62 -4.20
C VAL A 163 3.50 -18.70 -5.31
N THR A 164 3.73 -17.58 -5.99
CA THR A 164 4.76 -17.49 -7.03
C THR A 164 6.16 -17.64 -6.45
N ALA A 165 6.45 -16.97 -5.33
CA ALA A 165 7.76 -17.02 -4.67
C ALA A 165 8.09 -18.44 -4.19
N ASP A 166 7.11 -19.14 -3.62
CA ASP A 166 7.23 -20.53 -3.19
C ASP A 166 7.48 -21.48 -4.37
N ALA A 167 6.76 -21.28 -5.48
CA ALA A 167 6.99 -22.08 -6.68
C ALA A 167 8.39 -21.85 -7.29
N VAL A 168 8.86 -20.59 -7.31
CA VAL A 168 10.21 -20.25 -7.79
C VAL A 168 11.29 -20.79 -6.85
N ARG A 169 11.03 -20.81 -5.54
CA ARG A 169 11.91 -21.47 -4.57
C ARG A 169 12.00 -22.97 -4.86
N LYS A 170 10.88 -23.67 -5.01
CA LYS A 170 10.84 -25.11 -5.36
C LYS A 170 11.58 -25.40 -6.68
N LEU A 171 11.43 -24.53 -7.67
CA LEU A 171 12.17 -24.61 -8.94
C LEU A 171 13.69 -24.59 -8.72
N HIS A 172 14.18 -23.65 -7.90
CA HIS A 172 15.61 -23.53 -7.60
C HIS A 172 16.12 -24.63 -6.66
N GLU A 173 15.29 -25.14 -5.74
CA GLU A 173 15.59 -26.28 -4.87
C GLU A 173 15.68 -27.58 -5.67
N ALA A 174 14.88 -27.75 -6.73
CA ALA A 174 15.00 -28.84 -7.69
C ALA A 174 16.25 -28.72 -8.59
N GLY A 175 17.10 -27.71 -8.38
CA GLY A 175 18.35 -27.57 -9.10
C GLY A 175 18.21 -27.01 -10.51
N ILE A 176 17.09 -26.36 -10.82
CA ILE A 176 16.82 -25.77 -12.14
C ILE A 176 17.01 -24.26 -12.10
N GLN A 177 17.86 -23.75 -13.00
CA GLN A 177 17.87 -22.34 -13.40
C GLN A 177 17.04 -22.22 -14.68
N HIS A 178 15.93 -21.48 -14.66
CA HIS A 178 15.05 -21.33 -15.82
C HIS A 178 15.74 -20.60 -16.98
N GLY A 179 16.57 -19.61 -16.66
CA GLY A 179 17.33 -18.83 -17.65
C GLY A 179 16.51 -17.80 -18.43
N ASP A 180 15.17 -17.85 -18.31
CA ASP A 180 14.22 -16.87 -18.80
C ASP A 180 12.96 -16.75 -17.93
N LEU A 181 13.14 -16.64 -16.61
CA LEU A 181 12.04 -16.51 -15.65
C LEU A 181 11.33 -15.13 -15.70
N GLY A 182 10.74 -14.80 -16.84
CA GLY A 182 9.83 -13.65 -16.98
C GLY A 182 8.42 -14.01 -16.51
N ASN A 183 7.64 -13.02 -16.08
CA ASN A 183 6.29 -13.23 -15.55
C ASN A 183 5.37 -13.99 -16.53
N GLN A 184 5.56 -13.86 -17.85
CA GLN A 184 4.78 -14.59 -18.86
C GLN A 184 5.06 -16.10 -18.91
N ASN A 185 6.17 -16.55 -18.34
CA ASN A 185 6.59 -17.96 -18.32
C ASN A 185 6.17 -18.69 -17.04
N ILE A 186 5.43 -18.01 -16.16
CA ILE A 186 4.86 -18.55 -14.94
C ILE A 186 3.35 -18.59 -15.14
N LEU A 187 2.79 -19.79 -15.27
CA LEU A 187 1.36 -20.02 -15.39
C LEU A 187 0.76 -20.37 -14.04
N LEU A 188 -0.46 -19.90 -13.81
CA LEU A 188 -1.20 -20.06 -12.58
C LEU A 188 -2.55 -20.72 -12.88
N LYS A 189 -2.99 -21.62 -12.00
CA LYS A 189 -4.34 -22.19 -12.03
C LYS A 189 -5.17 -21.58 -10.91
N ARG A 190 -6.29 -20.94 -11.26
CA ARG A 190 -7.26 -20.42 -10.30
C ARG A 190 -8.22 -21.52 -9.88
N ASP A 191 -8.51 -21.59 -8.60
CA ASP A 191 -9.56 -22.42 -7.98
C ASP A 191 -10.65 -21.57 -7.29
N GLY A 192 -10.46 -20.24 -7.25
CA GLY A 192 -11.46 -19.29 -6.77
C GLY A 192 -10.95 -17.84 -6.84
N PRO A 193 -11.72 -16.86 -6.34
CA PRO A 193 -11.28 -15.47 -6.24
C PRO A 193 -10.06 -15.34 -5.32
N GLY A 194 -8.91 -14.96 -5.87
CA GLY A 194 -7.68 -14.72 -5.10
C GLY A 194 -6.97 -15.98 -4.60
N ASN A 195 -7.45 -17.17 -4.95
CA ASN A 195 -6.84 -18.45 -4.60
C ASN A 195 -6.20 -19.13 -5.82
N TRP A 196 -5.12 -19.87 -5.57
CA TRP A 196 -4.28 -20.46 -6.61
C TRP A 196 -3.93 -21.89 -6.24
N SER A 197 -4.45 -22.86 -7.00
CA SER A 197 -4.26 -24.29 -6.73
C SER A 197 -2.92 -24.83 -7.24
N ALA A 198 -2.34 -24.20 -8.27
CA ALA A 198 -1.09 -24.67 -8.88
C ALA A 198 -0.33 -23.57 -9.63
N VAL A 199 0.99 -23.76 -9.72
CA VAL A 199 1.92 -22.95 -10.53
C VAL A 199 2.66 -23.88 -11.49
N SER A 200 2.82 -23.45 -12.74
CA SER A 200 3.47 -24.22 -13.80
C SER A 200 4.45 -23.36 -14.60
N PHE A 201 5.67 -23.86 -14.81
CA PHE A 201 6.70 -23.16 -15.59
C PHE A 201 6.72 -23.62 -17.04
N ILE A 202 6.78 -22.66 -17.97
CA ILE A 202 6.80 -22.88 -19.42
C ILE A 202 8.01 -22.20 -20.09
N ASP A 203 8.25 -22.49 -21.37
CA ASP A 203 9.44 -22.04 -22.11
C ASP A 203 10.78 -22.43 -21.44
N LEU A 204 10.95 -23.73 -21.23
CA LEU A 204 12.15 -24.33 -20.64
C LEU A 204 13.36 -24.38 -21.60
N SER A 205 13.29 -23.70 -22.76
CA SER A 205 14.30 -23.80 -23.82
C SER A 205 15.69 -23.28 -23.43
N ARG A 206 15.74 -22.43 -22.41
CA ARG A 206 16.94 -21.83 -21.82
C ARG A 206 17.24 -22.34 -20.41
N ALA A 207 16.45 -23.30 -19.92
CA ALA A 207 16.62 -23.85 -18.60
C ALA A 207 17.83 -24.78 -18.53
N ASN A 208 18.48 -24.83 -17.37
CA ASN A 208 19.65 -25.66 -17.12
C ASN A 208 19.51 -26.38 -15.77
N CYS A 209 19.74 -27.70 -15.77
CA CYS A 209 19.89 -28.50 -14.56
C CYS A 209 21.32 -28.31 -14.02
N ARG A 210 21.47 -27.68 -12.86
CA ARG A 210 22.77 -27.40 -12.24
C ARG A 210 23.03 -28.18 -10.96
N GLY A 211 22.09 -29.02 -10.52
CA GLY A 211 22.17 -29.68 -9.21
C GLY A 211 21.91 -28.65 -8.11
N THR A 212 22.95 -28.02 -7.57
CA THR A 212 22.76 -26.94 -6.58
C THR A 212 22.96 -25.56 -7.22
N LEU A 213 21.94 -24.71 -7.16
CA LEU A 213 22.05 -23.33 -7.66
C LEU A 213 22.82 -22.44 -6.69
N SER A 214 23.82 -21.73 -7.22
CA SER A 214 24.50 -20.64 -6.50
C SER A 214 23.56 -19.46 -6.24
N LEU A 215 23.92 -18.59 -5.29
CA LEU A 215 23.22 -17.31 -5.06
C LEU A 215 23.24 -16.41 -6.32
N GLU A 216 24.30 -16.51 -7.12
CA GLU A 216 24.42 -15.82 -8.41
C GLU A 216 23.38 -16.33 -9.42
N ASP A 217 23.20 -17.64 -9.51
CA ASP A 217 22.24 -18.26 -10.44
C ASP A 217 20.80 -17.90 -10.07
N ARG A 218 20.46 -17.99 -8.78
CA ARG A 218 19.15 -17.58 -8.24
C ARG A 218 18.89 -16.10 -8.51
N GLY A 219 19.88 -15.25 -8.22
CA GLY A 219 19.78 -13.79 -8.43
C GLY A 219 19.62 -13.43 -9.90
N ARG A 220 20.32 -14.13 -10.80
CA ARG A 220 20.19 -13.95 -12.25
C ARG A 220 18.79 -14.28 -12.75
N ASP A 221 18.19 -15.36 -12.27
CA ASP A 221 16.86 -15.78 -12.74
C ASP A 221 15.77 -14.81 -12.24
N ILE A 222 15.76 -14.52 -10.93
CA ILE A 222 14.82 -13.58 -10.30
C ILE A 222 14.94 -12.15 -10.86
N SER A 223 16.11 -11.77 -11.37
CA SER A 223 16.31 -10.45 -12.01
C SER A 223 15.43 -10.19 -13.23
N ARG A 224 14.82 -11.25 -13.81
CA ARG A 224 13.91 -11.19 -14.96
C ARG A 224 12.46 -10.90 -14.58
N LEU A 225 12.09 -11.06 -13.31
CA LEU A 225 10.73 -10.75 -12.85
C LEU A 225 10.45 -9.25 -12.98
N SER A 226 9.32 -8.92 -13.58
CA SER A 226 8.86 -7.54 -13.77
C SER A 226 7.89 -7.17 -12.67
N LEU A 227 8.42 -6.60 -11.59
CA LEU A 227 7.65 -6.13 -10.44
C LEU A 227 8.07 -4.69 -10.07
N PRO A 228 7.15 -3.86 -9.56
CA PRO A 228 7.50 -2.64 -8.83
C PRO A 228 8.53 -2.91 -7.75
N SER A 229 9.42 -1.96 -7.48
CA SER A 229 10.63 -2.26 -6.72
C SER A 229 10.39 -2.61 -5.25
N ASP A 230 9.27 -2.19 -4.65
CA ASP A 230 8.92 -2.65 -3.31
C ASP A 230 8.25 -4.04 -3.33
N PHE A 231 7.38 -4.32 -4.31
CA PHE A 231 6.83 -5.67 -4.50
C PHE A 231 7.90 -6.70 -4.81
N LEU A 232 8.95 -6.34 -5.56
CA LEU A 232 10.10 -7.19 -5.76
C LEU A 232 10.86 -7.47 -4.46
N ARG A 233 10.99 -6.45 -3.58
CA ARG A 233 11.61 -6.64 -2.27
C ARG A 233 10.81 -7.66 -1.47
N ILE A 234 9.49 -7.47 -1.37
CA ILE A 234 8.59 -8.40 -0.67
C ILE A 234 8.69 -9.81 -1.28
N PHE A 235 8.65 -9.92 -2.61
CA PHE A 235 8.81 -11.19 -3.32
C PHE A 235 10.10 -11.93 -2.92
N LYS A 236 11.21 -11.21 -2.77
CA LYS A 236 12.48 -11.81 -2.33
C LYS A 236 12.44 -12.26 -0.87
N ASP A 237 11.79 -11.50 0.00
CA ASP A 237 11.60 -11.89 1.40
C ASP A 237 10.73 -13.17 1.49
N MET A 238 9.67 -13.26 0.69
CA MET A 238 8.82 -14.46 0.56
C MET A 238 9.58 -15.65 -0.03
N TYR A 239 10.40 -15.42 -1.07
CA TYR A 239 11.24 -16.46 -1.68
C TYR A 239 12.25 -17.04 -0.69
N TRP A 240 12.73 -16.24 0.26
CA TRP A 240 13.59 -16.69 1.36
C TRP A 240 12.81 -17.09 2.61
N ALA A 241 11.50 -17.38 2.47
CA ALA A 241 10.63 -17.89 3.52
C ALA A 241 10.62 -17.01 4.79
N GLY A 242 10.59 -15.69 4.62
CA GLY A 242 10.62 -14.77 5.75
C GLY A 242 12.00 -14.70 6.44
N ILE A 243 13.07 -15.11 5.77
CA ILE A 243 14.45 -14.86 6.21
C ILE A 243 15.03 -13.75 5.33
N ARG A 244 15.85 -12.87 5.92
CA ARG A 244 16.50 -11.79 5.17
C ARG A 244 17.32 -12.38 3.99
N PRO A 245 17.08 -11.93 2.74
CA PRO A 245 17.85 -12.40 1.59
C PRO A 245 19.35 -12.16 1.78
N PRO A 246 20.22 -13.15 1.48
CA PRO A 246 21.67 -12.98 1.57
C PRO A 246 22.17 -11.83 0.69
N GLU A 247 23.11 -11.01 1.18
CA GLU A 247 23.56 -9.84 0.43
C GLU A 247 24.20 -10.17 -0.92
N ALA A 248 24.90 -11.31 -1.01
CA ALA A 248 25.52 -11.76 -2.25
C ALA A 248 24.48 -12.04 -3.35
N PHE A 249 23.35 -12.65 -2.98
CA PHE A 249 22.19 -12.83 -3.86
C PHE A 249 21.63 -11.48 -4.30
N ASP A 250 21.46 -10.56 -3.35
CA ASP A 250 20.88 -9.25 -3.59
C ASP A 250 21.77 -8.37 -4.51
N ARG A 251 23.10 -8.49 -4.40
CA ARG A 251 24.07 -7.88 -5.31
C ARG A 251 23.99 -8.48 -6.72
N ALA A 252 23.92 -9.80 -6.82
CA ALA A 252 23.80 -10.52 -8.10
C ALA A 252 22.52 -10.12 -8.85
N GLU A 253 21.38 -10.14 -8.16
CA GLU A 253 20.07 -9.75 -8.66
C GLU A 253 20.08 -8.31 -9.21
N ARG A 254 20.57 -7.35 -8.41
CA ARG A 254 20.66 -5.94 -8.82
C ARG A 254 21.53 -5.76 -10.07
N ARG A 255 22.67 -6.46 -10.15
CA ARG A 255 23.60 -6.38 -11.29
C ARG A 255 22.94 -6.90 -12.56
N HIS A 256 22.34 -8.08 -12.53
CA HIS A 256 21.66 -8.64 -13.71
C HIS A 256 20.44 -7.84 -14.12
N ARG A 257 19.63 -7.36 -13.15
CA ARG A 257 18.47 -6.50 -13.46
C ARG A 257 18.87 -5.21 -14.16
N ARG A 258 19.98 -4.58 -13.75
CA ARG A 258 20.51 -3.37 -14.42
C ARG A 258 20.96 -3.68 -15.85
N ARG A 259 21.64 -4.80 -16.07
CA ARG A 259 22.03 -5.26 -17.42
C ARG A 259 20.81 -5.53 -18.29
N TYR A 260 19.80 -6.23 -17.76
CA TYR A 260 18.55 -6.50 -18.46
C TYR A 260 17.81 -5.21 -18.83
N ARG A 261 17.64 -4.29 -17.87
CA ARG A 261 17.01 -2.97 -18.13
C ARG A 261 17.74 -2.17 -19.20
N ARG A 262 19.08 -2.17 -19.20
CA ARG A 262 19.87 -1.50 -20.25
C ARG A 262 19.70 -2.16 -21.61
N HIS A 263 19.72 -3.49 -21.65
CA HIS A 263 19.48 -4.25 -22.87
C HIS A 263 18.07 -3.97 -23.42
N ASP A 264 17.04 -4.01 -22.59
CA ASP A 264 15.66 -3.75 -23.00
C ASP A 264 15.45 -2.31 -23.50
N ARG A 265 15.98 -1.30 -22.80
CA ARG A 265 15.91 0.11 -23.23
C ARG A 265 16.58 0.38 -24.59
N THR A 266 17.64 -0.35 -24.90
CA THR A 266 18.36 -0.21 -26.18
C THR A 266 17.78 -1.09 -27.29
N ARG A 267 16.71 -1.84 -27.02
CA ARG A 267 16.12 -2.78 -27.97
C ARG A 267 15.53 -2.09 -29.19
N SER A 268 14.84 -0.97 -29.02
CA SER A 268 14.31 -0.16 -30.13
C SER A 268 15.41 0.32 -31.07
N TRP A 269 16.61 0.56 -30.55
CA TRP A 269 17.77 0.97 -31.36
C TRP A 269 18.43 -0.23 -32.04
N ARG A 270 18.49 -1.38 -31.35
CA ARG A 270 19.11 -2.61 -31.88
C ARG A 270 18.23 -3.34 -32.89
N HIS A 271 16.89 -3.22 -32.78
CA HIS A 271 15.93 -3.92 -33.61
C HIS A 271 14.71 -3.05 -33.97
N PRO A 272 14.90 -1.93 -34.69
CA PRO A 272 13.85 -0.94 -34.93
C PRO A 272 12.66 -1.52 -35.72
N LEU A 273 12.90 -2.30 -36.78
CA LEU A 273 11.85 -2.90 -37.60
C LEU A 273 10.99 -3.92 -36.82
N ARG A 274 11.63 -4.72 -35.96
CA ARG A 274 10.92 -5.69 -35.10
C ARG A 274 10.12 -5.00 -34.02
N GLU A 275 10.59 -3.88 -33.47
CA GLU A 275 9.79 -3.10 -32.51
C GLU A 275 8.58 -2.44 -33.18
N ARG A 276 8.69 -1.96 -34.42
CA ARG A 276 7.52 -1.44 -35.17
C ARG A 276 6.46 -2.50 -35.41
N ALA A 277 6.84 -3.68 -35.90
CA ALA A 277 5.92 -4.80 -36.10
C ALA A 277 5.27 -5.24 -34.76
N ARG A 278 6.05 -5.31 -33.68
CA ARG A 278 5.53 -5.64 -32.34
C ARG A 278 4.65 -4.55 -31.75
N ALA A 279 4.91 -3.28 -32.05
CA ALA A 279 4.07 -2.18 -31.59
C ALA A 279 2.67 -2.29 -32.21
N GLN A 280 2.58 -2.70 -33.48
CA GLN A 280 1.31 -3.01 -34.14
C GLN A 280 0.62 -4.23 -33.51
N GLU A 281 1.33 -5.33 -33.24
CA GLU A 281 0.77 -6.51 -32.54
C GLU A 281 0.34 -6.23 -31.09
N ARG A 282 0.96 -5.24 -30.44
CA ARG A 282 0.64 -4.82 -29.06
C ARG A 282 -0.50 -3.81 -29.02
N ALA A 283 -0.86 -3.19 -30.14
CA ALA A 283 -1.99 -2.27 -30.19
C ALA A 283 -3.26 -3.01 -29.77
N GLY A 284 -3.94 -2.51 -28.73
CA GLY A 284 -5.13 -3.15 -28.15
C GLY A 284 -4.87 -4.24 -27.11
N ARG A 285 -3.62 -4.67 -26.88
CA ARG A 285 -3.30 -5.58 -25.76
C ARG A 285 -3.16 -4.82 -24.45
N ARG A 286 -3.74 -5.37 -23.40
CA ARG A 286 -3.59 -4.81 -22.05
C ARG A 286 -2.17 -5.07 -21.54
N VAL A 287 -1.46 -3.99 -21.25
CA VAL A 287 -0.09 -4.01 -20.72
C VAL A 287 -0.05 -3.55 -19.27
N TYR A 288 1.09 -3.77 -18.61
CA TYR A 288 1.35 -3.17 -17.30
C TYR A 288 1.10 -1.66 -17.36
N PRO A 289 0.37 -1.08 -16.40
CA PRO A 289 0.32 0.36 -16.27
C PRO A 289 1.73 0.90 -15.96
N GLU A 290 1.92 2.19 -16.23
CA GLU A 290 3.15 2.88 -15.82
C GLU A 290 3.37 2.70 -14.30
N PRO A 291 4.62 2.56 -13.81
CA PRO A 291 4.87 2.31 -12.39
C PRO A 291 4.26 3.34 -11.44
N ARG A 292 4.11 4.59 -11.88
CA ARG A 292 3.46 5.67 -11.13
C ARG A 292 1.94 5.52 -11.03
N ASP A 293 1.35 4.76 -11.94
CA ASP A 293 -0.08 4.55 -12.07
C ASP A 293 -0.55 3.25 -11.38
N ILE A 294 0.39 2.43 -10.87
CA ILE A 294 0.08 1.28 -10.02
C ILE A 294 -0.34 1.77 -8.64
N TRP A 295 -1.58 1.49 -8.27
CA TRP A 295 -2.19 1.83 -6.99
C TRP A 295 -2.89 0.60 -6.44
N ILE A 296 -2.61 0.25 -5.18
CA ILE A 296 -3.12 -0.97 -4.53
C ILE A 296 -3.62 -0.59 -3.14
N TRP A 297 -4.83 -1.00 -2.81
CA TRP A 297 -5.49 -0.76 -1.52
C TRP A 297 -5.26 -1.93 -0.57
N ASP A 298 -4.88 -1.64 0.67
CA ASP A 298 -4.78 -2.63 1.75
C ASP A 298 -5.83 -2.35 2.82
N GLU A 299 -6.88 -3.18 2.82
CA GLU A 299 -8.01 -3.06 3.75
C GLU A 299 -7.57 -3.23 5.22
N ARG A 300 -6.56 -4.07 5.48
CA ARG A 300 -6.09 -4.37 6.85
C ARG A 300 -5.50 -3.14 7.54
N SER A 301 -4.73 -2.34 6.80
CA SER A 301 -4.13 -1.11 7.33
C SER A 301 -4.92 0.16 7.00
N GLY A 302 -5.96 0.08 6.15
CA GLY A 302 -6.83 1.19 5.78
C GLY A 302 -6.14 2.24 4.92
N GLN A 303 -5.19 1.85 4.07
CA GLN A 303 -4.38 2.75 3.27
C GLN A 303 -3.86 2.10 1.98
N PRO A 304 -3.45 2.89 0.98
CA PRO A 304 -2.77 2.33 -0.18
C PRO A 304 -1.34 1.92 0.14
N VAL A 305 -0.89 0.88 -0.54
CA VAL A 305 0.42 0.26 -0.37
C VAL A 305 1.52 1.08 -1.05
N ILE A 306 2.72 1.06 -0.46
CA ILE A 306 3.92 1.58 -1.12
C ILE A 306 4.36 0.59 -2.20
N THR A 307 4.21 0.96 -3.47
CA THR A 307 4.57 0.10 -4.61
C THR A 307 6.04 0.22 -5.02
N LEU A 308 6.65 1.39 -4.74
CA LEU A 308 8.00 1.75 -5.19
C LEU A 308 8.91 2.15 -4.03
N ARG A 309 10.14 1.66 -4.09
CA ARG A 309 11.22 2.10 -3.20
C ARG A 309 11.59 3.58 -3.44
N PRO A 310 12.14 4.28 -2.43
CA PRO A 310 12.42 5.72 -2.54
C PRO A 310 13.31 6.13 -3.71
N GLU A 311 14.28 5.29 -4.12
CA GLU A 311 15.17 5.58 -5.25
C GLU A 311 14.44 5.58 -6.60
N ASP A 312 13.58 4.59 -6.84
CA ASP A 312 12.83 4.51 -8.09
C ASP A 312 11.69 5.52 -8.13
N ARG A 313 11.03 5.76 -6.99
CA ARG A 313 10.02 6.83 -6.85
C ARG A 313 10.61 8.20 -7.20
N ARG A 314 11.82 8.52 -6.71
CA ARG A 314 12.49 9.80 -6.98
C ARG A 314 12.73 10.07 -8.46
N ARG A 315 12.96 9.03 -9.25
CA ARG A 315 13.18 9.14 -10.71
C ARG A 315 11.90 9.43 -11.50
N LEU A 316 10.74 9.17 -10.89
CA LEU A 316 9.43 9.37 -11.52
C LEU A 316 8.78 10.69 -11.13
N TYR A 317 9.35 11.44 -10.18
CA TYR A 317 8.83 12.77 -9.85
C TYR A 317 8.99 13.73 -11.03
N PRO A 318 7.91 14.44 -11.42
CA PRO A 318 8.01 15.52 -12.40
C PRO A 318 8.93 16.63 -11.87
N ALA A 319 9.77 17.21 -12.74
CA ALA A 319 10.65 18.32 -12.37
C ALA A 319 9.87 19.54 -11.82
N ALA A 320 8.67 19.78 -12.38
CA ALA A 320 7.78 20.86 -11.94
C ALA A 320 7.45 20.79 -10.43
N ARG A 321 7.34 19.59 -9.85
CA ARG A 321 7.09 19.41 -8.40
C ARG A 321 8.21 20.01 -7.56
N ALA A 322 9.47 19.75 -7.94
CA ALA A 322 10.63 20.26 -7.20
C ALA A 322 10.71 21.78 -7.32
N VAL A 323 10.48 22.33 -8.51
CA VAL A 323 10.44 23.77 -8.75
C VAL A 323 9.35 24.43 -7.90
N GLN A 324 8.14 23.86 -7.87
CA GLN A 324 7.03 24.37 -7.07
C GLN A 324 7.33 24.33 -5.56
N LEU A 325 7.95 23.27 -5.05
CA LEU A 325 8.38 23.17 -3.65
C LEU A 325 9.40 24.25 -3.28
N VAL A 326 10.47 24.38 -4.06
CA VAL A 326 11.53 25.37 -3.81
C VAL A 326 10.97 26.78 -3.91
N ALA A 327 10.24 27.08 -4.98
CA ALA A 327 9.61 28.39 -5.16
C ALA A 327 8.62 28.71 -4.03
N ALA A 328 7.87 27.72 -3.54
CA ALA A 328 6.95 27.91 -2.43
C ALA A 328 7.70 28.27 -1.15
N GLY A 329 8.71 27.48 -0.78
CA GLY A 329 9.53 27.69 0.41
C GLY A 329 10.25 29.03 0.39
N VAL A 330 11.01 29.32 -0.68
CA VAL A 330 11.81 30.57 -0.78
C VAL A 330 10.93 31.81 -0.70
N LYS A 331 9.83 31.86 -1.46
CA LYS A 331 8.94 33.04 -1.48
C LYS A 331 8.20 33.26 -0.16
N ALA A 332 8.08 32.25 0.70
CA ALA A 332 7.36 32.36 1.96
C ALA A 332 8.24 32.34 3.19
N ALA A 333 9.56 32.12 3.07
CA ALA A 333 10.43 31.89 4.22
C ALA A 333 10.29 32.98 5.30
N PHE A 334 10.45 34.26 4.91
CA PHE A 334 10.35 35.38 5.85
C PHE A 334 8.91 35.64 6.35
N PRO A 335 7.87 35.74 5.48
CA PRO A 335 6.49 35.88 5.95
C PRO A 335 6.05 34.75 6.89
N LEU A 336 6.44 33.51 6.58
CA LEU A 336 6.12 32.33 7.38
C LEU A 336 6.82 32.39 8.74
N TRP A 337 8.11 32.72 8.77
CA TRP A 337 8.85 32.90 10.02
C TRP A 337 8.20 33.97 10.91
N ARG A 338 7.85 35.14 10.34
CA ARG A 338 7.20 36.24 11.08
C ARG A 338 5.83 35.81 11.63
N ALA A 339 4.99 35.18 10.80
CA ALA A 339 3.67 34.71 11.21
C ALA A 339 3.76 33.62 12.30
N TYR A 340 4.70 32.68 12.14
CA TYR A 340 4.98 31.65 13.13
C TYR A 340 5.41 32.23 14.48
N ARG A 341 6.34 33.19 14.50
CA ARG A 341 6.79 33.84 15.74
C ARG A 341 5.65 34.59 16.44
N ALA A 342 4.83 35.31 15.67
CA ALA A 342 3.66 36.00 16.20
C ALA A 342 2.65 35.03 16.84
N LEU A 343 2.34 33.92 16.16
CA LEU A 343 1.43 32.90 16.68
C LEU A 343 2.00 32.17 17.92
N ARG A 344 3.31 31.89 17.94
CA ARG A 344 3.96 31.28 19.11
C ARG A 344 3.92 32.18 20.34
N ALA A 345 4.04 33.49 20.16
CA ALA A 345 3.91 34.46 21.24
C ALA A 345 2.48 34.53 21.83
N GLN A 346 1.47 33.99 21.15
CA GLN A 346 0.08 33.95 21.63
C GLN A 346 -0.29 32.63 22.32
N CYS A 347 0.56 31.61 22.26
CA CYS A 347 0.27 30.30 22.84
C CYS A 347 -0.03 30.42 24.34
N PHE A 348 -1.15 29.82 24.78
CA PHE A 348 -1.61 29.79 26.18
C PHE A 348 -2.02 31.14 26.79
N ASN A 349 -2.07 32.22 25.99
CA ASN A 349 -2.35 33.57 26.50
C ASN A 349 -3.83 33.98 26.40
N LEU A 350 -4.66 33.17 25.74
CA LEU A 350 -6.08 33.45 25.54
C LEU A 350 -6.92 32.24 25.98
N PRO A 351 -8.10 32.46 26.58
CA PRO A 351 -9.03 31.39 26.84
C PRO A 351 -9.45 30.66 25.57
N VAL A 352 -9.63 29.34 25.67
CA VAL A 352 -10.05 28.49 24.54
C VAL A 352 -11.21 27.60 24.98
N PRO A 353 -12.42 27.73 24.40
CA PRO A 353 -13.51 26.80 24.67
C PRO A 353 -13.24 25.45 23.99
N LEU A 354 -13.36 24.34 24.71
CA LEU A 354 -13.11 23.00 24.17
C LEU A 354 -14.34 22.38 23.47
N GLU A 355 -15.52 22.99 23.65
CA GLU A 355 -16.77 22.54 23.04
C GLU A 355 -16.60 22.30 21.53
N SER A 356 -16.98 21.09 21.08
CA SER A 356 -16.89 20.68 19.67
C SER A 356 -15.48 20.75 19.03
N ARG A 357 -14.40 20.73 19.82
CA ARG A 357 -13.02 20.73 19.32
C ARG A 357 -12.32 19.38 19.40
N ILE A 358 -12.79 18.47 20.25
CA ILE A 358 -12.33 17.09 20.33
C ILE A 358 -13.23 16.24 19.44
N ALA A 359 -12.66 15.64 18.40
CA ALA A 359 -13.40 14.94 17.36
C ALA A 359 -12.82 13.55 17.09
N LEU A 360 -13.63 12.71 16.45
CA LEU A 360 -13.28 11.32 16.18
C LEU A 360 -13.59 10.94 14.72
N CYS A 361 -12.76 10.11 14.12
CA CYS A 361 -13.04 9.53 12.82
C CYS A 361 -13.70 8.16 12.95
N VAL A 362 -14.70 7.91 12.10
CA VAL A 362 -15.42 6.63 12.03
C VAL A 362 -15.31 6.06 10.63
N GLU A 363 -15.13 4.75 10.56
CA GLU A 363 -15.08 3.99 9.32
C GLU A 363 -16.24 2.99 9.26
N PRO A 364 -17.33 3.31 8.54
CA PRO A 364 -18.48 2.44 8.45
C PRO A 364 -18.15 1.17 7.63
N MET A 365 -17.84 0.08 8.32
CA MET A 365 -17.68 -1.25 7.71
C MET A 365 -19.04 -1.94 7.60
N SER A 366 -19.19 -2.81 6.60
CA SER A 366 -20.43 -3.54 6.34
C SER A 366 -20.84 -4.38 7.57
N GLY A 367 -22.10 -4.28 8.00
CA GLY A 367 -22.67 -5.07 9.10
C GLY A 367 -22.29 -4.63 10.52
N ASN A 368 -21.50 -3.57 10.69
CA ASN A 368 -20.92 -3.19 11.99
C ASN A 368 -21.32 -1.79 12.48
N LEU A 369 -22.20 -1.11 11.75
CA LEU A 369 -22.50 0.30 11.98
C LEU A 369 -23.19 0.52 13.34
N ASP A 370 -24.16 -0.31 13.71
CA ASP A 370 -24.85 -0.24 15.02
C ASP A 370 -23.92 -0.50 16.21
N ARG A 371 -22.94 -1.39 16.04
CA ARG A 371 -21.90 -1.66 17.06
C ARG A 371 -21.04 -0.41 17.27
N GLN A 372 -20.60 0.23 16.18
CA GLN A 372 -19.86 1.49 16.25
C GLN A 372 -20.69 2.61 16.91
N PHE A 373 -21.98 2.73 16.57
CA PHE A 373 -22.85 3.73 17.22
C PHE A 373 -23.01 3.50 18.72
N SER A 374 -23.10 2.24 19.16
CA SER A 374 -23.18 1.93 20.59
C SER A 374 -21.94 2.42 21.35
N LEU A 375 -20.76 2.38 20.71
CA LEU A 375 -19.52 2.94 21.23
C LEU A 375 -19.44 4.48 21.13
N LEU A 376 -20.27 5.13 20.32
CA LEU A 376 -20.30 6.59 20.27
C LEU A 376 -21.19 7.20 21.36
N ARG A 377 -22.21 6.48 21.85
CA ARG A 377 -23.15 7.01 22.86
C ARG A 377 -22.46 7.57 24.11
N PRO A 378 -21.48 6.88 24.74
CA PRO A 378 -20.82 7.40 25.93
C PRO A 378 -19.94 8.63 25.67
N LEU A 379 -19.59 8.89 24.41
CA LEU A 379 -18.79 10.06 24.02
C LEU A 379 -19.64 11.33 23.86
N GLY A 380 -20.98 11.22 23.87
CA GLY A 380 -21.88 12.33 23.60
C GLY A 380 -21.84 12.81 22.14
N ALA A 381 -22.44 13.97 21.87
CA ALA A 381 -22.57 14.54 20.53
C ALA A 381 -21.29 15.25 20.05
N ILE A 382 -20.17 14.54 20.00
CA ILE A 382 -18.91 15.07 19.47
C ILE A 382 -18.90 15.16 17.94
N PRO A 383 -18.07 16.03 17.33
CA PRO A 383 -17.89 16.02 15.88
C PRO A 383 -17.29 14.70 15.39
N ILE A 384 -17.87 14.16 14.31
CA ILE A 384 -17.44 12.91 13.69
C ILE A 384 -17.04 13.14 12.23
N MET A 385 -15.91 12.57 11.81
CA MET A 385 -15.49 12.56 10.41
C MET A 385 -15.67 11.19 9.77
N VAL A 386 -16.29 11.18 8.57
CA VAL A 386 -16.44 10.00 7.71
C VAL A 386 -15.69 10.23 6.39
N ARG A 387 -14.81 9.28 6.03
CA ARG A 387 -14.10 9.32 4.73
C ARG A 387 -14.96 8.69 3.65
N PHE A 388 -14.96 9.29 2.46
CA PHE A 388 -15.51 8.69 1.25
C PHE A 388 -14.36 8.36 0.30
N TYR A 389 -14.27 7.10 -0.11
CA TYR A 389 -13.21 6.61 -0.98
C TYR A 389 -13.71 6.40 -2.40
N ARG A 390 -13.03 7.04 -3.37
CA ARG A 390 -13.40 6.93 -4.78
C ARG A 390 -13.42 5.47 -5.27
N HIS A 391 -12.46 4.66 -4.81
CA HIS A 391 -12.30 3.27 -5.27
C HIS A 391 -13.40 2.31 -4.80
N GLU A 392 -14.17 2.65 -3.76
CA GLU A 392 -15.26 1.79 -3.23
C GLU A 392 -16.53 1.83 -4.09
N GLY A 393 -16.61 2.77 -5.05
CA GLY A 393 -17.76 2.92 -5.94
C GLY A 393 -19.08 3.21 -5.20
N VAL A 394 -20.20 2.92 -5.88
CA VAL A 394 -21.55 3.27 -5.41
C VAL A 394 -21.90 2.59 -4.08
N THR A 395 -21.54 1.32 -3.90
CA THR A 395 -21.82 0.57 -2.66
C THR A 395 -21.16 1.22 -1.45
N GLY A 396 -19.90 1.67 -1.59
CA GLY A 396 -19.21 2.42 -0.53
C GLY A 396 -19.88 3.76 -0.22
N ILE A 397 -20.28 4.50 -1.25
CA ILE A 397 -20.97 5.79 -1.12
C ILE A 397 -22.29 5.63 -0.35
N VAL A 398 -23.14 4.67 -0.74
CA VAL A 398 -24.44 4.43 -0.09
C VAL A 398 -24.25 4.12 1.39
N ARG A 399 -23.35 3.19 1.71
CA ARG A 399 -23.04 2.80 3.10
C ARG A 399 -22.59 3.98 3.96
N ARG A 400 -21.77 4.86 3.39
CA ARG A 400 -21.21 6.03 4.10
C ARG A 400 -22.22 7.16 4.23
N THR A 401 -23.06 7.36 3.22
CA THR A 401 -24.20 8.28 3.28
C THR A 401 -25.17 7.86 4.39
N GLU A 402 -25.42 6.56 4.54
CA GLU A 402 -26.24 6.05 5.64
C GLU A 402 -25.61 6.33 7.01
N ALA A 403 -24.28 6.13 7.14
CA ALA A 403 -23.55 6.50 8.35
C ALA A 403 -23.66 8.01 8.66
N VAL A 404 -23.51 8.88 7.66
CA VAL A 404 -23.68 10.34 7.80
C VAL A 404 -25.10 10.69 8.26
N ARG A 405 -26.12 10.09 7.65
CA ARG A 405 -27.53 10.28 8.05
C ARG A 405 -27.74 9.92 9.51
N MET A 406 -27.31 8.72 9.91
CA MET A 406 -27.49 8.21 11.27
C MET A 406 -26.71 8.99 12.33
N LEU A 407 -25.51 9.50 11.99
CA LEU A 407 -24.73 10.39 12.85
C LEU A 407 -25.43 11.73 13.06
N HIS A 408 -25.91 12.34 11.98
CA HIS A 408 -26.61 13.62 12.00
C HIS A 408 -27.91 13.54 12.82
N GLU A 409 -28.72 12.49 12.62
CA GLU A 409 -29.95 12.26 13.39
C GLU A 409 -29.73 12.07 14.89
N ARG A 410 -28.52 11.67 15.28
CA ARG A 410 -28.10 11.53 16.68
C ARG A 410 -27.44 12.79 17.24
N GLY A 411 -27.44 13.88 16.47
CA GLY A 411 -26.95 15.20 16.90
C GLY A 411 -25.45 15.41 16.73
N HIS A 412 -24.70 14.49 16.12
CA HIS A 412 -23.28 14.70 15.87
C HIS A 412 -23.07 15.73 14.75
N PRO A 413 -22.18 16.73 14.94
CA PRO A 413 -21.64 17.50 13.82
C PRO A 413 -20.86 16.57 12.88
N VAL A 414 -21.24 16.53 11.60
CA VAL A 414 -20.63 15.59 10.64
C VAL A 414 -19.71 16.31 9.66
N THR A 415 -18.48 15.80 9.58
CA THR A 415 -17.48 16.19 8.58
C THR A 415 -17.29 15.04 7.60
N ILE A 416 -17.11 15.35 6.31
CA ILE A 416 -16.71 14.35 5.32
C ILE A 416 -15.36 14.68 4.69
N ALA A 417 -14.61 13.66 4.33
CA ALA A 417 -13.35 13.82 3.62
C ALA A 417 -13.35 13.02 2.30
N PHE A 418 -12.96 13.68 1.21
CA PHE A 418 -12.86 13.06 -0.10
C PHE A 418 -11.49 12.42 -0.31
N VAL A 419 -11.46 11.09 -0.40
CA VAL A 419 -10.23 10.33 -0.59
C VAL A 419 -10.11 9.90 -2.04
N GLN A 420 -9.13 10.48 -2.73
CA GLN A 420 -8.76 10.10 -4.09
C GLN A 420 -7.93 8.82 -4.13
N ASP A 421 -8.03 8.11 -5.25
CA ASP A 421 -7.11 7.07 -5.67
C ASP A 421 -6.56 7.41 -7.07
N ARG A 422 -5.76 6.52 -7.68
CA ARG A 422 -5.04 6.91 -8.90
C ARG A 422 -5.92 7.17 -10.11
N ARG A 423 -6.99 6.40 -10.34
CA ARG A 423 -7.88 6.67 -11.49
C ARG A 423 -8.73 7.93 -11.28
N GLY A 424 -9.15 8.26 -10.05
CA GLY A 424 -9.79 9.55 -9.76
C GLY A 424 -8.87 10.76 -10.03
N VAL A 425 -7.57 10.63 -9.78
CA VAL A 425 -6.59 11.68 -10.10
C VAL A 425 -6.39 11.87 -11.61
N ARG A 426 -6.47 10.79 -12.38
CA ARG A 426 -6.20 10.80 -13.83
C ARG A 426 -7.41 11.18 -14.68
N ASP A 427 -8.61 10.89 -14.18
CA ASP A 427 -9.87 11.09 -14.88
C ASP A 427 -10.75 12.09 -14.10
N PRO A 428 -10.72 13.39 -14.49
CA PRO A 428 -11.51 14.43 -13.85
C PRO A 428 -13.03 14.19 -13.90
N ALA A 429 -13.53 13.50 -14.93
CA ALA A 429 -14.96 13.22 -15.05
C ALA A 429 -15.37 12.20 -13.98
N CYS A 430 -14.60 11.12 -13.84
CA CYS A 430 -14.81 10.11 -12.79
C CYS A 430 -14.71 10.72 -11.38
N TRP A 431 -13.79 11.65 -11.16
CA TRP A 431 -13.70 12.36 -9.87
C TRP A 431 -14.90 13.28 -9.63
N LYS A 432 -15.30 14.06 -10.64
CA LYS A 432 -16.43 14.98 -10.53
C LYS A 432 -17.72 14.23 -10.19
N GLU A 433 -17.99 13.13 -10.90
CA GLU A 433 -19.15 12.27 -10.67
C GLU A 433 -19.18 11.75 -9.22
N PHE A 434 -18.04 11.25 -8.72
CA PHE A 434 -17.92 10.80 -7.34
C PHE A 434 -18.24 11.91 -6.33
N VAL A 435 -17.67 13.10 -6.50
CA VAL A 435 -17.92 14.24 -5.60
C VAL A 435 -19.39 14.68 -5.67
N GLU A 436 -19.99 14.70 -6.87
CA GLU A 436 -21.38 15.07 -7.08
C GLU A 436 -22.35 14.11 -6.38
N GLN A 437 -22.14 12.81 -6.53
CA GLN A 437 -22.96 11.78 -5.86
C GLN A 437 -22.88 11.90 -4.33
N VAL A 438 -21.69 12.16 -3.78
CA VAL A 438 -21.53 12.30 -2.33
C VAL A 438 -22.15 13.62 -1.84
N LEU A 439 -21.88 14.75 -2.48
CA LEU A 439 -22.39 16.05 -2.03
C LEU A 439 -23.92 16.13 -2.13
N SER A 440 -24.51 15.68 -3.24
CA SER A 440 -25.97 15.71 -3.41
C SER A 440 -26.72 14.93 -2.32
N ALA A 441 -26.14 13.82 -1.85
CA ALA A 441 -26.76 12.99 -0.82
C ALA A 441 -26.50 13.47 0.63
N ASN A 442 -25.41 14.22 0.87
CA ASN A 442 -24.92 14.49 2.23
C ASN A 442 -24.87 15.98 2.61
N ALA A 443 -24.83 16.91 1.65
CA ALA A 443 -24.62 18.34 1.92
C ALA A 443 -25.56 18.94 2.99
N PRO A 444 -26.85 18.60 3.07
CA PRO A 444 -27.74 19.13 4.12
C PRO A 444 -27.41 18.67 5.54
N ARG A 445 -26.57 17.66 5.71
CA ARG A 445 -26.31 16.96 6.99
C ARG A 445 -24.88 17.15 7.51
N ILE A 446 -24.05 17.91 6.79
CA ILE A 446 -22.62 18.06 7.07
C ILE A 446 -22.25 19.53 7.31
N GLU A 447 -21.26 19.75 8.17
CA GLU A 447 -20.67 21.07 8.44
C GLU A 447 -19.42 21.32 7.60
N TRP A 448 -18.63 20.27 7.34
CA TRP A 448 -17.32 20.38 6.69
C TRP A 448 -17.10 19.35 5.60
N VAL A 449 -16.33 19.79 4.60
CA VAL A 449 -15.73 18.95 3.57
C VAL A 449 -14.21 19.16 3.59
N GLU A 450 -13.46 18.07 3.67
CA GLU A 450 -12.03 18.06 3.37
C GLU A 450 -11.78 17.60 1.92
N LEU A 451 -11.03 18.41 1.16
CA LEU A 451 -10.71 18.11 -0.23
C LEU A 451 -9.36 17.42 -0.37
N GLY A 452 -9.41 16.16 -0.79
CA GLY A 452 -8.24 15.32 -0.98
C GLY A 452 -7.72 14.73 0.33
N HIS A 453 -6.78 13.80 0.21
CA HIS A 453 -6.25 13.07 1.35
C HIS A 453 -4.76 12.77 1.19
N ALA A 454 -3.94 13.15 2.17
CA ALA A 454 -2.51 12.86 2.23
C ALA A 454 -1.76 13.25 0.93
N ILE A 455 -2.07 14.44 0.41
CA ILE A 455 -1.75 14.86 -0.97
C ILE A 455 -0.25 14.92 -1.28
N ASN A 456 0.60 14.99 -0.26
CA ASN A 456 2.06 15.01 -0.38
C ASN A 456 2.68 13.60 -0.43
N ARG A 457 1.89 12.52 -0.34
CA ARG A 457 2.35 11.13 -0.40
C ARG A 457 1.81 10.44 -1.67
N VAL A 458 2.70 10.12 -2.62
CA VAL A 458 2.29 9.58 -3.93
C VAL A 458 1.52 8.27 -3.90
N LYS A 459 1.63 7.48 -2.81
CA LYS A 459 0.83 6.27 -2.64
C LYS A 459 -0.68 6.57 -2.64
N TRP A 460 -1.07 7.80 -2.29
CA TRP A 460 -2.44 8.32 -2.39
C TRP A 460 -2.78 8.90 -3.79
N GLY A 461 -2.03 8.52 -4.81
CA GLY A 461 -2.35 8.78 -6.22
C GLY A 461 -1.87 10.12 -6.79
N ILE A 462 -1.49 11.10 -5.95
CA ILE A 462 -1.06 12.44 -6.38
C ILE A 462 0.47 12.51 -6.49
N TRP A 463 0.96 12.77 -7.70
CA TRP A 463 2.37 12.90 -8.03
C TRP A 463 2.85 14.35 -8.11
N GLU A 464 1.96 15.29 -8.46
CA GLU A 464 2.27 16.71 -8.61
C GLU A 464 1.12 17.61 -8.12
N TYR A 465 1.42 18.87 -7.77
CA TYR A 465 0.39 19.79 -7.25
C TYR A 465 -0.63 20.22 -8.31
N GLY A 466 -0.29 20.12 -9.60
CA GLY A 466 -1.24 20.35 -10.69
C GLY A 466 -2.34 19.28 -10.74
N GLU A 467 -2.05 18.04 -10.36
CA GLU A 467 -3.05 16.99 -10.21
C GLU A 467 -4.00 17.32 -9.06
N TYR A 468 -3.49 17.75 -7.91
CA TYR A 468 -4.31 18.20 -6.79
C TYR A 468 -5.19 19.41 -7.15
N GLN A 469 -4.64 20.40 -7.86
CA GLN A 469 -5.40 21.56 -8.32
C GLN A 469 -6.64 21.16 -9.14
N ARG A 470 -6.50 20.19 -10.07
CA ARG A 470 -7.62 19.71 -10.91
C ARG A 470 -8.72 19.03 -10.10
N LEU A 471 -8.36 18.29 -9.04
CA LEU A 471 -9.34 17.69 -8.13
C LEU A 471 -10.17 18.77 -7.42
N VAL A 472 -9.50 19.81 -6.93
CA VAL A 472 -10.12 20.93 -6.22
C VAL A 472 -11.00 21.76 -7.16
N GLU A 473 -10.54 22.03 -8.38
CA GLU A 473 -11.32 22.76 -9.40
C GLU A 473 -12.64 22.05 -9.73
N SER A 474 -12.59 20.73 -9.86
CA SER A 474 -13.77 19.90 -10.13
C SER A 474 -14.78 19.92 -8.98
N ALA A 475 -14.28 19.88 -7.73
CA ALA A 475 -15.13 19.93 -6.54
C ALA A 475 -15.74 21.33 -6.30
N ARG A 476 -14.99 22.40 -6.61
CA ARG A 476 -15.43 23.78 -6.40
C ARG A 476 -16.76 24.10 -7.09
N SER A 477 -16.92 23.70 -8.35
CA SER A 477 -18.17 23.98 -9.09
C SER A 477 -19.40 23.34 -8.43
N LEU A 478 -19.21 22.20 -7.75
CA LEU A 478 -20.28 21.49 -7.06
C LEU A 478 -20.56 22.13 -5.70
N LEU A 479 -19.50 22.41 -4.93
CA LEU A 479 -19.59 23.07 -3.62
C LEU A 479 -20.23 24.47 -3.67
N ALA A 480 -20.17 25.17 -4.81
CA ALA A 480 -20.85 26.44 -5.00
C ALA A 480 -22.39 26.35 -4.82
N HIS A 481 -22.99 25.17 -5.00
CA HIS A 481 -24.42 24.93 -4.76
C HIS A 481 -24.76 24.73 -3.28
N TYR A 482 -23.74 24.60 -2.40
CA TYR A 482 -23.90 24.29 -0.98
C TYR A 482 -23.12 25.28 -0.10
N PRO A 483 -23.49 26.58 -0.10
CA PRO A 483 -22.71 27.63 0.58
C PRO A 483 -22.60 27.49 2.10
N ALA A 484 -23.50 26.70 2.72
CA ALA A 484 -23.45 26.40 4.15
C ALA A 484 -22.32 25.42 4.53
N VAL A 485 -21.82 24.63 3.56
CA VAL A 485 -20.78 23.64 3.79
C VAL A 485 -19.41 24.31 3.78
N ARG A 486 -18.69 24.22 4.91
CA ARG A 486 -17.34 24.78 5.04
C ARG A 486 -16.32 23.83 4.41
N VAL A 487 -15.28 24.39 3.79
CA VAL A 487 -14.27 23.59 3.08
C VAL A 487 -12.91 23.74 3.75
N MET A 488 -12.22 22.63 3.99
CA MET A 488 -10.86 22.60 4.52
C MET A 488 -9.90 21.85 3.59
N GLY A 489 -8.61 22.16 3.72
CA GLY A 489 -7.55 21.54 2.93
C GLY A 489 -6.17 22.08 3.30
N PRO A 490 -5.07 21.50 2.81
CA PRO A 490 -5.02 20.51 1.74
C PRO A 490 -4.78 19.07 2.22
N ALA A 491 -5.04 18.75 3.50
CA ALA A 491 -4.87 17.40 4.04
C ALA A 491 -3.45 16.82 3.82
N VAL A 492 -2.39 17.61 4.07
CA VAL A 492 -1.02 17.05 4.04
C VAL A 492 -0.82 16.10 5.21
N ILE A 493 -0.05 15.04 4.98
CA ILE A 493 0.33 14.10 6.05
C ILE A 493 1.77 14.28 6.50
N ASP A 494 1.96 14.07 7.81
CA ASP A 494 3.16 14.35 8.59
C ASP A 494 3.50 15.85 8.62
N PHE A 495 4.57 16.21 9.34
CA PHE A 495 5.07 17.58 9.38
C PHE A 495 5.81 17.98 8.09
N ASP A 496 5.06 18.54 7.13
CA ASP A 496 5.56 18.99 5.82
C ASP A 496 4.95 20.35 5.39
N PRO A 497 5.36 21.44 6.05
CA PRO A 497 4.79 22.78 5.82
C PRO A 497 5.06 23.31 4.40
N VAL A 498 6.17 22.89 3.78
CA VAL A 498 6.53 23.34 2.42
C VAL A 498 5.60 22.71 1.39
N SER A 499 5.29 21.42 1.50
CA SER A 499 4.30 20.78 0.62
C SER A 499 2.90 21.36 0.83
N ALA A 500 2.51 21.65 2.08
CA ALA A 500 1.22 22.28 2.37
C ALA A 500 1.10 23.65 1.69
N LEU A 501 2.13 24.48 1.84
CA LEU A 501 2.17 25.78 1.19
C LEU A 501 2.18 25.69 -0.34
N ALA A 502 2.94 24.75 -0.92
CA ALA A 502 2.97 24.53 -2.36
C ALA A 502 1.60 24.09 -2.90
N ALA A 503 0.91 23.19 -2.20
CA ALA A 503 -0.43 22.72 -2.55
C ALA A 503 -1.48 23.84 -2.44
N LEU A 504 -1.46 24.62 -1.34
CA LEU A 504 -2.34 25.77 -1.16
C LEU A 504 -2.13 26.82 -2.27
N ARG A 505 -0.88 27.10 -2.63
CA ARG A 505 -0.58 28.03 -3.73
C ARG A 505 -1.01 27.49 -5.09
N ALA A 506 -0.94 26.18 -5.33
CA ALA A 506 -1.41 25.57 -6.56
C ALA A 506 -2.93 25.75 -6.72
N VAL A 507 -3.70 25.58 -5.64
CA VAL A 507 -5.16 25.75 -5.70
C VAL A 507 -5.62 27.20 -5.79
N ARG A 508 -4.73 28.21 -5.66
CA ARG A 508 -5.08 29.63 -5.85
C ARG A 508 -5.79 29.90 -7.18
N LYS A 509 -5.41 29.18 -8.24
CA LYS A 509 -6.04 29.30 -9.57
C LYS A 509 -7.49 28.84 -9.60
N SER A 510 -7.87 27.92 -8.71
CA SER A 510 -9.25 27.45 -8.60
C SER A 510 -10.20 28.53 -8.09
N ARG A 511 -9.69 29.60 -7.43
CA ARG A 511 -10.49 30.63 -6.75
C ARG A 511 -11.40 30.08 -5.64
N LEU A 512 -11.17 28.85 -5.16
CA LEU A 512 -11.81 28.34 -3.96
C LEU A 512 -11.11 28.91 -2.72
N ARG A 513 -11.89 29.51 -1.81
CA ARG A 513 -11.43 29.92 -0.49
C ARG A 513 -11.69 28.78 0.49
N LEU A 514 -10.71 28.47 1.33
CA LEU A 514 -10.81 27.42 2.34
C LEU A 514 -11.10 28.07 3.69
N ALA A 515 -12.05 27.53 4.44
CA ALA A 515 -12.40 28.02 5.77
C ALA A 515 -11.38 27.62 6.85
N ALA A 516 -10.52 26.63 6.57
CA ALA A 516 -9.41 26.26 7.44
C ALA A 516 -8.29 25.56 6.67
N CYS A 517 -7.06 25.71 7.15
CA CYS A 517 -5.97 24.82 6.76
C CYS A 517 -6.16 23.47 7.46
N SER A 518 -6.00 22.35 6.75
CA SER A 518 -6.08 21.00 7.32
C SER A 518 -4.81 20.19 7.15
N ALA A 519 -4.53 19.32 8.14
CA ALA A 519 -3.35 18.44 8.14
C ALA A 519 -3.56 17.16 8.96
N HIS A 520 -2.98 16.07 8.49
CA HIS A 520 -2.81 14.82 9.24
C HIS A 520 -1.46 14.89 9.99
N LEU A 521 -1.46 15.52 11.16
CA LEU A 521 -0.23 15.90 11.86
C LEU A 521 0.26 14.79 12.82
N TYR A 522 0.89 13.77 12.25
CA TYR A 522 1.53 12.72 13.03
C TYR A 522 2.84 13.20 13.70
N VAL A 523 3.02 12.79 14.95
CA VAL A 523 4.24 13.01 15.76
C VAL A 523 4.84 11.70 16.31
N ASP A 524 4.22 10.57 15.97
CA ASP A 524 4.50 9.19 16.37
C ASP A 524 5.97 8.77 16.25
N ARG A 525 6.68 9.21 15.21
CA ARG A 525 8.11 8.91 14.98
C ARG A 525 9.05 9.45 16.06
N ARG A 526 8.55 10.29 16.97
CA ARG A 526 9.32 10.81 18.11
C ARG A 526 8.76 10.37 19.45
N GLY A 527 7.80 9.44 19.49
CA GLY A 527 7.13 9.03 20.71
C GLY A 527 6.16 10.12 21.16
N ALA A 528 6.45 10.76 22.29
CA ALA A 528 5.57 11.72 22.93
C ALA A 528 5.35 13.02 22.12
N PRO A 529 4.19 13.69 22.25
CA PRO A 529 3.87 14.90 21.49
C PRO A 529 4.80 16.10 21.78
N GLU A 530 5.43 16.15 22.95
CA GLU A 530 6.40 17.18 23.35
C GLU A 530 7.77 16.97 22.70
N ASN A 531 8.05 15.78 22.16
CA ASN A 531 9.34 15.47 21.56
C ASN A 531 9.51 16.19 20.23
N ARG A 532 10.72 16.73 20.02
CA ARG A 532 11.01 17.58 18.87
C ARG A 532 11.41 16.78 17.63
N GLN A 533 10.94 17.24 16.48
CA GLN A 533 11.39 16.83 15.15
C GLN A 533 11.94 18.05 14.41
N ALA A 534 13.23 18.00 14.04
CA ALA A 534 13.91 19.14 13.42
C ALA A 534 13.77 20.46 14.20
N GLY A 535 13.73 20.36 15.54
CA GLY A 535 13.58 21.51 16.44
C GLY A 535 12.14 21.92 16.78
N PHE A 536 11.13 21.28 16.20
CA PHE A 536 9.71 21.60 16.41
C PHE A 536 9.01 20.52 17.24
N ASP A 537 8.43 20.88 18.40
CA ASP A 537 7.48 20.06 19.14
C ASP A 537 6.05 20.18 18.55
N LEU A 538 5.05 19.50 19.12
CA LEU A 538 3.66 19.59 18.63
C LEU A 538 3.15 21.03 18.55
N ILE A 539 3.41 21.87 19.56
CA ILE A 539 2.90 23.25 19.59
C ILE A 539 3.59 24.08 18.50
N ASP A 540 4.90 23.93 18.35
CA ASP A 540 5.65 24.57 17.27
C ASP A 540 5.10 24.16 15.89
N LYS A 541 4.80 22.86 15.71
CA LYS A 541 4.22 22.33 14.47
C LYS A 541 2.83 22.90 14.18
N CYS A 542 1.94 22.95 15.18
CA CYS A 542 0.61 23.55 15.05
C CYS A 542 0.70 25.04 14.68
N ALA A 543 1.54 25.81 15.38
CA ALA A 543 1.71 27.23 15.08
C ALA A 543 2.26 27.46 13.67
N LEU A 544 3.21 26.63 13.21
CA LEU A 544 3.75 26.74 11.86
C LEU A 544 2.71 26.36 10.80
N MET A 545 1.91 25.32 11.01
CA MET A 545 0.85 24.94 10.07
C MET A 545 -0.25 25.98 9.99
N ARG A 546 -0.64 26.60 11.12
CA ARG A 546 -1.57 27.74 11.11
C ARG A 546 -0.97 28.94 10.37
N ALA A 547 0.32 29.20 10.55
CA ALA A 547 1.04 30.23 9.80
C ALA A 547 1.06 29.94 8.29
N VAL A 548 1.19 28.67 7.87
CA VAL A 548 1.08 28.27 6.45
C VAL A 548 -0.29 28.64 5.89
N GLY A 549 -1.37 28.31 6.61
CA GLY A 549 -2.74 28.71 6.24
C GLY A 549 -2.84 30.23 6.01
N ARG A 550 -2.41 31.02 7.01
CA ARG A 550 -2.42 32.49 6.98
C ARG A 550 -1.59 33.07 5.82
N VAL A 551 -0.36 32.62 5.65
CA VAL A 551 0.58 33.14 4.62
C VAL A 551 0.20 32.69 3.20
N SER A 552 -0.53 31.58 3.06
CA SER A 552 -1.01 31.15 1.75
C SER A 552 -1.98 32.16 1.12
N GLY A 553 -2.75 32.89 1.95
CA GLY A 553 -3.83 33.77 1.53
C GLY A 553 -5.03 33.04 0.91
N ILE A 554 -5.13 31.72 1.10
CA ILE A 554 -6.22 30.87 0.59
C ILE A 554 -7.14 30.39 1.71
N CYS A 555 -6.57 30.19 2.90
CA CYS A 555 -7.31 29.77 4.09
C CYS A 555 -7.75 30.99 4.90
N ASP A 556 -8.93 30.89 5.52
CA ASP A 556 -9.24 31.69 6.71
C ASP A 556 -8.31 31.25 7.86
N GLU A 557 -8.14 32.09 8.90
CA GLU A 557 -7.07 31.95 9.90
C GLU A 557 -7.12 30.66 10.79
N GLY A 558 -7.97 29.69 10.44
CA GLY A 558 -8.16 28.45 11.17
C GLY A 558 -7.24 27.29 10.78
N LEU A 559 -7.06 26.35 11.72
CA LEU A 559 -6.31 25.11 11.56
C LEU A 559 -7.12 23.94 12.12
N ILE A 560 -7.37 22.92 11.29
CA ILE A 560 -7.98 21.66 11.67
C ILE A 560 -6.94 20.54 11.54
N LEU A 561 -6.77 19.77 12.59
CA LEU A 561 -5.98 18.56 12.55
C LEU A 561 -6.91 17.38 12.28
N SER A 562 -7.08 17.02 11.01
CA SER A 562 -8.07 16.05 10.53
C SER A 562 -7.68 14.59 10.73
N GLU A 563 -6.46 14.32 11.18
CA GLU A 563 -5.99 12.97 11.50
C GLU A 563 -4.73 13.01 12.37
N PHE A 564 -4.72 12.21 13.43
CA PHE A 564 -3.53 11.78 14.15
C PHE A 564 -3.85 10.50 14.95
N ASN A 565 -2.83 9.70 15.24
CA ASN A 565 -2.84 8.59 16.21
C ASN A 565 -1.40 8.11 16.46
N TRP A 566 -1.29 6.99 17.19
CA TRP A 566 -0.09 6.17 17.21
C TRP A 566 -0.40 4.75 16.73
N PRO A 567 0.44 4.17 15.86
CA PRO A 567 0.42 2.73 15.62
C PRO A 567 0.68 1.96 16.90
N LEU A 568 0.04 0.79 17.06
CA LEU A 568 0.20 -0.05 18.24
C LEU A 568 1.22 -1.16 17.99
N ALA A 569 2.06 -1.42 18.98
CA ALA A 569 3.07 -2.48 18.94
C ALA A 569 2.40 -3.86 18.86
N GLY A 570 3.06 -4.81 18.19
CA GLY A 570 2.58 -6.20 18.11
C GLY A 570 1.38 -6.45 17.19
N THR A 571 0.97 -5.47 16.38
CA THR A 571 -0.20 -5.58 15.48
C THR A 571 0.14 -5.94 14.02
N GLY A 572 1.43 -6.14 13.73
CA GLY A 572 1.90 -6.72 12.46
C GLY A 572 1.43 -5.96 11.21
N VAL A 573 0.94 -6.71 10.22
CA VAL A 573 0.37 -6.17 8.95
C VAL A 573 -0.82 -5.22 9.11
N TYR A 574 -1.46 -5.16 10.27
CA TYR A 574 -2.55 -4.20 10.55
C TYR A 574 -2.00 -2.82 10.95
N SER A 575 -0.74 -2.75 11.38
CA SER A 575 -0.05 -1.47 11.59
C SER A 575 0.29 -0.84 10.24
N PRO A 576 0.08 0.48 10.06
CA PRO A 576 0.51 1.21 8.86
C PRO A 576 2.01 1.09 8.56
N VAL A 577 2.81 0.71 9.56
CA VAL A 577 4.27 0.53 9.47
C VAL A 577 4.65 -0.90 9.07
N GLY A 578 3.84 -1.90 9.47
CA GLY A 578 4.05 -3.31 9.13
C GLY A 578 3.38 -3.73 7.82
N ALA A 579 2.42 -2.96 7.34
CA ALA A 579 1.72 -3.21 6.08
C ALA A 579 2.62 -3.03 4.84
N PRO A 580 2.38 -3.79 3.75
CA PRO A 580 1.40 -4.88 3.62
C PRO A 580 1.96 -6.24 4.07
N TYR A 581 3.25 -6.28 4.40
CA TYR A 581 4.03 -7.49 4.64
C TYR A 581 5.13 -7.22 5.68
N GLU A 582 5.16 -8.06 6.72
CA GLU A 582 6.15 -7.99 7.78
C GLU A 582 7.50 -8.49 7.29
N SER A 583 8.39 -7.54 7.06
CA SER A 583 9.70 -7.82 6.50
C SER A 583 10.63 -8.37 7.57
N PRO A 584 11.46 -9.38 7.27
CA PRO A 584 12.21 -10.07 8.31
C PRO A 584 13.43 -9.31 8.84
N GLY A 585 13.77 -9.62 10.09
CA GLY A 585 14.88 -9.03 10.84
C GLY A 585 14.42 -7.98 11.86
N PRO A 586 15.37 -7.37 12.60
CA PRO A 586 15.02 -6.44 13.66
C PRO A 586 14.37 -5.19 13.08
N HIS A 587 13.21 -4.84 13.63
CA HIS A 587 12.58 -3.57 13.35
C HIS A 587 13.12 -2.51 14.31
N VAL A 588 13.93 -1.59 13.80
CA VAL A 588 14.55 -0.52 14.59
C VAL A 588 13.79 0.78 14.36
N ASN A 589 13.55 1.56 15.42
CA ASN A 589 12.86 2.86 15.38
C ASN A 589 11.43 2.80 14.82
N GLN A 590 10.66 1.75 15.14
CA GLN A 590 9.23 1.76 14.85
C GLN A 590 8.54 2.81 15.74
N PRO A 591 7.59 3.59 15.19
CA PRO A 591 6.82 4.57 15.96
C PRO A 591 5.75 3.93 16.85
N SER A 592 5.67 2.60 16.84
CA SER A 592 4.65 1.84 17.55
C SER A 592 4.83 1.92 19.06
N VAL A 593 3.71 2.05 19.78
CA VAL A 593 3.67 2.14 21.25
C VAL A 593 2.71 1.09 21.83
N ASP A 594 2.82 0.83 23.13
CA ASP A 594 1.82 0.06 23.86
C ASP A 594 0.51 0.86 24.06
N GLU A 595 -0.56 0.18 24.48
CA GLU A 595 -1.90 0.76 24.58
C GLU A 595 -2.02 1.86 25.66
N ASP A 596 -1.30 1.73 26.77
CA ASP A 596 -1.33 2.71 27.87
C ASP A 596 -0.59 3.99 27.47
N THR A 597 0.58 3.84 26.83
CA THR A 597 1.32 4.95 26.24
C THR A 597 0.48 5.67 25.19
N ALA A 598 -0.26 4.94 24.33
CA ALA A 598 -1.17 5.53 23.35
C ALA A 598 -2.29 6.34 24.02
N ALA A 599 -2.85 5.86 25.13
CA ALA A 599 -3.85 6.59 25.91
C ALA A 599 -3.30 7.89 26.52
N ALA A 600 -2.12 7.86 27.12
CA ALA A 600 -1.47 9.05 27.65
C ALA A 600 -1.15 10.07 26.54
N TYR A 601 -0.66 9.61 25.38
CA TYR A 601 -0.37 10.47 24.24
C TYR A 601 -1.63 11.05 23.60
N LEU A 602 -2.76 10.33 23.58
CA LEU A 602 -4.05 10.87 23.15
C LEU A 602 -4.43 12.11 23.96
N LEU A 603 -4.39 12.04 25.29
CA LEU A 603 -4.74 13.16 26.16
C LEU A 603 -3.77 14.32 26.01
N ARG A 604 -2.47 14.04 26.05
CA ARG A 604 -1.41 15.07 25.94
C ARG A 604 -1.48 15.79 24.62
N TYR A 605 -1.74 15.08 23.51
CA TYR A 605 -1.88 15.69 22.20
C TYR A 605 -3.08 16.65 22.15
N HIS A 606 -4.27 16.22 22.58
CA HIS A 606 -5.46 17.07 22.61
C HIS A 606 -5.23 18.30 23.49
N ALA A 607 -4.71 18.10 24.69
CA ALA A 607 -4.45 19.17 25.65
C ALA A 607 -3.47 20.21 25.08
N LEU A 608 -2.32 19.78 24.56
CA LEU A 608 -1.31 20.67 24.00
C LEU A 608 -1.80 21.41 22.74
N ALA A 609 -2.46 20.71 21.82
CA ALA A 609 -2.90 21.29 20.56
C ALA A 609 -4.03 22.32 20.75
N LEU A 610 -5.00 22.02 21.63
CA LEU A 610 -6.15 22.88 21.89
C LEU A 610 -5.80 24.03 22.83
N ALA A 611 -5.16 23.75 23.97
CA ALA A 611 -4.81 24.78 24.95
C ALA A 611 -3.77 25.77 24.44
N SER A 612 -2.95 25.41 23.43
CA SER A 612 -2.07 26.39 22.80
C SER A 612 -2.82 27.45 22.01
N GLY A 613 -4.14 27.29 21.78
CA GLY A 613 -4.96 28.20 20.98
C GLY A 613 -4.61 28.19 19.49
N MET A 614 -3.88 27.18 19.01
CA MET A 614 -3.40 27.12 17.62
C MET A 614 -4.31 26.29 16.71
N VAL A 615 -5.21 25.49 17.28
CA VAL A 615 -6.02 24.51 16.56
C VAL A 615 -7.49 24.69 16.92
N ASP A 616 -8.34 24.67 15.90
CA ASP A 616 -9.79 24.83 16.06
C ASP A 616 -10.47 23.50 16.32
N ARG A 617 -9.95 22.41 15.75
CA ARG A 617 -10.48 21.06 15.97
C ARG A 617 -9.43 19.98 15.71
N VAL A 618 -9.48 18.91 16.48
CA VAL A 618 -8.56 17.76 16.39
C VAL A 618 -9.37 16.47 16.25
N TYR A 619 -9.06 15.67 15.22
CA TYR A 619 -9.70 14.38 14.95
C TYR A 619 -8.77 13.21 15.24
N TRP A 620 -9.14 12.36 16.20
CA TRP A 620 -8.47 11.08 16.41
C TRP A 620 -8.80 10.11 15.27
N TRP A 621 -7.79 9.52 14.65
CA TRP A 621 -7.96 8.44 13.66
C TRP A 621 -7.68 7.10 14.34
N ARG A 622 -8.64 6.24 14.66
CA ARG A 622 -10.09 6.27 14.43
C ARG A 622 -10.75 5.37 15.48
N LEU A 623 -12.08 5.28 15.47
CA LEU A 623 -12.84 4.50 16.46
C LEU A 623 -12.43 3.02 16.50
N THR A 624 -12.55 2.29 15.38
CA THR A 624 -12.24 0.84 15.32
C THR A 624 -11.11 0.56 14.35
N ALA A 625 -10.10 -0.18 14.80
CA ALA A 625 -9.05 -0.76 13.99
C ALA A 625 -8.13 -1.62 14.88
N HIS A 626 -7.69 -2.78 14.37
CA HIS A 626 -6.74 -3.62 15.09
C HIS A 626 -5.36 -2.97 15.30
N GLY A 627 -4.87 -2.20 14.33
CA GLY A 627 -3.50 -1.66 14.38
C GLY A 627 -3.31 -0.38 15.19
N TYR A 628 -4.39 0.38 15.44
CA TYR A 628 -4.31 1.76 15.93
C TYR A 628 -5.66 2.37 16.39
N GLY A 629 -6.74 1.58 16.42
CA GLY A 629 -8.06 2.07 16.80
C GLY A 629 -8.24 2.17 18.31
N LEU A 630 -9.23 2.96 18.74
CA LEU A 630 -9.67 3.00 20.15
C LEU A 630 -10.30 1.68 20.61
N VAL A 631 -10.84 0.92 19.65
CA VAL A 631 -11.45 -0.39 19.86
C VAL A 631 -10.84 -1.39 18.88
N ASP A 632 -10.50 -2.57 19.39
CA ASP A 632 -10.09 -3.72 18.62
C ASP A 632 -11.32 -4.49 18.13
N ASP A 633 -11.54 -4.51 16.82
CA ASP A 633 -12.69 -5.11 16.14
C ASP A 633 -12.45 -6.55 15.67
N ARG A 634 -11.33 -7.16 16.09
CA ARG A 634 -10.97 -8.53 15.74
C ARG A 634 -11.51 -9.61 16.67
N THR A 635 -11.98 -9.25 17.87
CA THR A 635 -12.56 -10.17 18.85
C THR A 635 -14.08 -10.06 18.85
N ASP A 636 -14.81 -11.08 19.27
CA ASP A 636 -16.24 -10.96 19.60
C ASP A 636 -16.43 -11.40 21.06
N PRO A 637 -16.85 -10.51 21.98
CA PRO A 637 -17.17 -9.09 21.76
C PRO A 637 -15.94 -8.25 21.39
N TRP A 638 -16.18 -7.10 20.75
CA TRP A 638 -15.13 -6.11 20.45
C TRP A 638 -14.47 -5.61 21.75
N ARG A 639 -13.14 -5.47 21.73
CA ARG A 639 -12.36 -5.10 22.91
C ARG A 639 -12.05 -3.60 22.93
N VAL A 640 -12.57 -2.91 23.93
CA VAL A 640 -12.27 -1.51 24.21
C VAL A 640 -10.84 -1.39 24.76
N ARG A 641 -10.07 -0.40 24.28
CA ARG A 641 -8.69 -0.15 24.72
C ARG A 641 -8.61 0.97 25.77
N PRO A 642 -7.50 1.06 26.54
CA PRO A 642 -7.25 2.18 27.46
C PRO A 642 -7.46 3.57 26.85
N SER A 643 -7.08 3.78 25.58
CA SER A 643 -7.27 5.08 24.91
C SER A 643 -8.73 5.49 24.75
N TYR A 644 -9.66 4.53 24.58
CA TYR A 644 -11.10 4.81 24.54
C TYR A 644 -11.59 5.27 25.90
N ALA A 645 -11.23 4.54 26.96
CA ALA A 645 -11.63 4.88 28.34
C ALA A 645 -11.10 6.28 28.74
N ALA A 646 -9.84 6.57 28.40
CA ALA A 646 -9.25 7.88 28.65
C ALA A 646 -9.94 9.01 27.85
N LEU A 647 -10.37 8.74 26.61
CA LEU A 647 -11.15 9.70 25.82
C LEU A 647 -12.53 9.96 26.44
N CYS A 648 -13.22 8.94 26.96
CA CYS A 648 -14.50 9.13 27.67
C CYS A 648 -14.33 10.09 28.85
N VAL A 649 -13.32 9.85 29.70
CA VAL A 649 -13.04 10.70 30.88
C VAL A 649 -12.62 12.11 30.46
N LEU A 650 -11.83 12.25 29.39
CA LEU A 650 -11.46 13.56 28.84
C LEU A 650 -12.68 14.36 28.40
N LEU A 651 -13.62 13.74 27.69
CA LEU A 651 -14.84 14.40 27.22
C LEU A 651 -15.78 14.75 28.38
N ASP A 652 -15.92 13.86 29.36
CA ASP A 652 -16.72 14.08 30.56
C ASP A 652 -16.20 15.27 31.39
N ILE A 653 -14.88 15.33 31.63
CA ILE A 653 -14.28 16.34 32.50
C ILE A 653 -14.02 17.66 31.77
N LEU A 654 -13.55 17.61 30.51
CA LEU A 654 -13.04 18.78 29.78
C LEU A 654 -13.76 19.06 28.45
N GLY A 655 -14.66 18.19 27.97
CA GLY A 655 -15.25 18.30 26.63
C GLY A 655 -16.03 19.59 26.38
N GLN A 656 -16.58 20.20 27.44
CA GLN A 656 -17.25 21.51 27.40
C GLN A 656 -16.53 22.57 28.24
N ALA A 657 -15.34 22.27 28.76
CA ALA A 657 -14.60 23.21 29.58
C ALA A 657 -13.97 24.32 28.76
N MET A 658 -13.63 25.42 29.42
CA MET A 658 -12.81 26.49 28.87
C MET A 658 -11.39 26.36 29.41
N PHE A 659 -10.41 26.20 28.53
CA PHE A 659 -9.02 26.43 28.91
C PHE A 659 -8.86 27.91 29.28
N VAL A 660 -8.22 28.18 30.40
CA VAL A 660 -8.01 29.55 30.89
C VAL A 660 -6.56 29.97 30.75
N SER A 661 -5.63 29.18 31.30
CA SER A 661 -4.21 29.51 31.27
C SER A 661 -3.33 28.28 31.56
N ARG A 662 -2.05 28.42 31.21
CA ARG A 662 -1.01 27.47 31.64
C ARG A 662 -0.36 28.00 32.91
N ILE A 663 -0.31 27.17 33.95
CA ILE A 663 0.35 27.50 35.21
C ILE A 663 1.86 27.29 35.04
N GLN A 664 2.66 28.23 35.54
CA GLN A 664 4.11 28.14 35.50
C GLN A 664 4.59 26.94 36.34
N ALA A 665 5.38 26.08 35.74
CA ALA A 665 5.93 24.88 36.36
C ALA A 665 7.35 24.61 35.85
N PRO A 666 8.15 23.76 36.53
CA PRO A 666 9.48 23.35 36.04
C PRO A 666 9.43 22.78 34.62
N THR A 667 10.56 22.84 33.91
CA THR A 667 10.67 22.31 32.55
C THR A 667 10.23 20.86 32.48
N GLY A 668 9.29 20.56 31.57
CA GLY A 668 8.72 19.23 31.37
C GLY A 668 7.48 18.94 32.23
N VAL A 669 7.19 19.75 33.25
CA VAL A 669 5.93 19.68 34.00
C VAL A 669 4.88 20.55 33.30
N TRP A 670 3.69 20.00 33.13
CA TRP A 670 2.55 20.66 32.51
C TRP A 670 1.42 20.74 33.51
N LEU A 671 0.91 21.95 33.71
CA LEU A 671 -0.25 22.26 34.53
C LEU A 671 -1.15 23.19 33.69
N LEU A 672 -2.26 22.65 33.19
CA LEU A 672 -3.20 23.39 32.35
C LEU A 672 -4.49 23.62 33.13
N TRP A 673 -4.87 24.88 33.30
CA TRP A 673 -6.07 25.27 34.05
C TRP A 673 -7.27 25.34 33.11
N PHE A 674 -8.37 24.72 33.55
CA PHE A 674 -9.66 24.77 32.88
C PHE A 674 -10.76 25.14 33.86
N GLU A 675 -11.81 25.75 33.33
CA GLU A 675 -13.05 26.04 34.02
C GLU A 675 -14.18 25.26 33.34
N ARG A 676 -14.92 24.44 34.11
CA ARG A 676 -16.07 23.70 33.60
C ARG A 676 -17.29 24.63 33.43
N PRO A 677 -18.33 24.22 32.70
CA PRO A 677 -19.53 25.05 32.51
C PRO A 677 -20.23 25.51 33.80
N ASP A 678 -20.08 24.76 34.90
CA ASP A 678 -20.61 25.10 36.23
C ASP A 678 -19.69 26.03 37.04
N GLY A 679 -18.61 26.54 36.44
CA GLY A 679 -17.59 27.35 37.07
C GLY A 679 -16.59 26.56 37.93
N SER A 680 -16.68 25.23 37.99
CA SER A 680 -15.72 24.45 38.78
C SER A 680 -14.33 24.40 38.13
N PRO A 681 -13.26 24.75 38.86
CA PRO A 681 -11.91 24.73 38.33
C PRO A 681 -11.30 23.32 38.35
N VAL A 682 -10.60 22.97 37.27
CA VAL A 682 -9.88 21.69 37.14
C VAL A 682 -8.54 21.91 36.45
N CYS A 683 -7.48 21.30 36.96
CA CYS A 683 -6.17 21.31 36.34
C CYS A 683 -5.85 19.94 35.73
N LEU A 684 -5.43 19.92 34.47
CA LEU A 684 -4.80 18.74 33.87
C LEU A 684 -3.29 18.82 34.09
N ALA A 685 -2.73 17.81 34.77
CA ALA A 685 -1.32 17.79 35.18
C ALA A 685 -0.58 16.55 34.67
N TRP A 686 0.67 16.70 34.23
CA TRP A 686 1.58 15.58 33.93
C TRP A 686 3.06 16.04 33.89
N SER A 687 3.97 15.08 33.81
CA SER A 687 5.40 15.31 33.59
C SER A 687 5.90 14.58 32.34
N ALA A 688 6.33 15.36 31.34
CA ALA A 688 7.07 14.88 30.17
C ALA A 688 8.57 14.63 30.48
N ALA A 689 9.07 15.05 31.65
CA ALA A 689 10.46 14.84 32.08
C ALA A 689 10.68 13.50 32.80
N GLY A 690 9.66 12.62 32.82
CA GLY A 690 9.66 11.40 33.63
C GLY A 690 9.05 11.64 35.00
N ARG A 691 9.19 10.65 35.89
CA ARG A 691 8.59 10.67 37.22
C ARG A 691 9.20 11.76 38.08
N ILE A 692 8.37 12.64 38.63
CA ILE A 692 8.79 13.75 39.50
C ILE A 692 7.78 13.95 40.62
N ARG A 693 8.27 14.18 41.84
CA ARG A 693 7.44 14.66 42.94
C ARG A 693 7.32 16.18 42.82
N HIS A 694 6.11 16.67 42.59
CA HIS A 694 5.82 18.08 42.41
C HIS A 694 4.80 18.56 43.43
N ARG A 695 5.07 19.71 44.06
CA ARG A 695 4.13 20.35 44.97
C ARG A 695 3.23 21.28 44.17
N LEU A 696 1.94 20.97 44.12
CA LEU A 696 0.95 21.76 43.39
C LEU A 696 0.82 23.18 43.99
N PRO A 697 0.65 24.21 43.15
CA PRO A 697 0.52 25.59 43.62
C PRO A 697 -0.86 25.91 44.22
N PHE A 698 -1.79 24.96 44.18
CA PHE A 698 -3.18 25.08 44.67
C PHE A 698 -3.55 23.87 45.52
N ASP A 699 -4.67 23.96 46.24
CA ASP A 699 -5.26 22.84 46.97
C ASP A 699 -6.24 22.06 46.08
N CYS A 700 -6.09 20.73 46.08
CA CYS A 700 -7.03 19.84 45.41
C CYS A 700 -8.13 19.39 46.37
N GLN A 701 -9.35 19.28 45.86
CA GLN A 701 -10.43 18.54 46.51
C GLN A 701 -10.31 17.04 46.21
N GLU A 702 -9.95 16.71 44.96
CA GLU A 702 -9.86 15.35 44.47
C GLU A 702 -8.82 15.29 43.35
N ILE A 703 -8.13 14.16 43.20
CA ILE A 703 -7.25 13.88 42.07
C ILE A 703 -7.70 12.57 41.43
N ARG A 704 -7.87 12.59 40.10
CA ARG A 704 -8.28 11.43 39.30
C ARG A 704 -7.20 11.08 38.28
N THR A 705 -6.97 9.79 38.04
CA THR A 705 -6.12 9.31 36.93
C THR A 705 -6.74 9.66 35.57
N MET A 706 -6.00 9.49 34.47
CA MET A 706 -6.59 9.58 33.12
C MET A 706 -7.78 8.64 32.86
N PHE A 707 -7.92 7.57 33.64
CA PHE A 707 -9.05 6.65 33.61
C PHE A 707 -10.17 6.97 34.62
N GLY A 708 -10.13 8.13 35.29
CA GLY A 708 -11.17 8.58 36.22
C GLY A 708 -11.10 7.97 37.64
N GLN A 709 -10.09 7.15 37.94
CA GLN A 709 -9.91 6.53 39.27
C GLN A 709 -9.35 7.54 40.27
N ARG A 710 -9.85 7.53 41.50
CA ARG A 710 -9.39 8.40 42.58
C ARG A 710 -7.99 8.03 43.04
N LEU A 711 -7.12 9.03 43.17
CA LEU A 711 -5.80 8.87 43.79
C LEU A 711 -5.83 9.35 45.25
N PRO A 712 -5.14 8.67 46.17
CA PRO A 712 -5.01 9.12 47.55
C PRO A 712 -4.22 10.43 47.61
N MET A 713 -4.75 11.43 48.30
CA MET A 713 -4.09 12.73 48.49
C MET A 713 -3.24 12.75 49.76
N ILE A 714 -2.01 13.27 49.66
CA ILE A 714 -1.18 13.66 50.81
C ILE A 714 -0.80 15.14 50.65
N GLY A 715 -1.68 16.02 51.13
CA GLY A 715 -1.48 17.48 51.00
C GLY A 715 -1.43 17.94 49.54
N ARG A 716 -0.45 18.80 49.21
CA ARG A 716 -0.22 19.33 47.85
C ARG A 716 0.85 18.58 47.06
N ASP A 717 1.47 17.56 47.64
CA ASP A 717 2.53 16.81 46.97
C ASP A 717 1.93 15.71 46.09
N LEU A 718 2.31 15.69 44.82
CA LEU A 718 1.84 14.72 43.84
C LEU A 718 3.01 14.15 43.04
N GLU A 719 3.02 12.83 42.85
CA GLU A 719 3.92 12.19 41.90
C GLU A 719 3.32 12.32 40.50
N LEU A 720 3.99 13.07 39.63
CA LEU A 720 3.62 13.25 38.22
C LEU A 720 4.54 12.40 37.34
N ASP A 721 3.98 11.77 36.33
CA ASP A 721 4.72 11.08 35.28
C ASP A 721 4.10 11.34 33.89
N GLY A 722 4.39 10.48 32.92
CA GLY A 722 3.89 10.62 31.56
C GLY A 722 2.37 10.46 31.42
N ASN A 723 1.68 9.95 32.44
CA ASN A 723 0.24 9.76 32.49
C ASN A 723 -0.44 11.01 33.06
N PRO A 724 -1.37 11.63 32.32
CA PRO A 724 -2.10 12.78 32.84
C PRO A 724 -3.02 12.43 34.01
N VAL A 725 -3.17 13.39 34.92
CA VAL A 725 -4.11 13.35 36.04
C VAL A 725 -4.95 14.62 36.04
N TYR A 726 -6.21 14.49 36.47
CA TYR A 726 -7.14 15.58 36.65
C TYR A 726 -7.17 15.97 38.13
N CYS A 727 -6.78 17.20 38.43
CA CYS A 727 -6.78 17.76 39.77
C CYS A 727 -7.99 18.70 39.92
N GLU A 728 -9.01 18.29 40.67
CA GLU A 728 -10.16 19.14 40.99
C GLU A 728 -9.74 20.17 42.04
N ILE A 729 -9.87 21.46 41.74
CA ILE A 729 -9.33 22.54 42.55
C ILE A 729 -10.40 23.05 43.51
N ARG A 730 -10.03 23.37 44.76
CA ARG A 730 -11.00 23.94 45.72
C ARG A 730 -11.42 25.33 45.24
N ARG A 731 -12.74 25.59 45.18
CA ARG A 731 -13.34 26.80 44.59
C ARG A 731 -12.93 28.13 45.25
N ASP A 732 -12.40 28.11 46.46
CA ASP A 732 -12.08 29.29 47.25
C ASP A 732 -10.67 29.87 46.96
N GLN A 733 -10.05 29.52 45.83
CA GLN A 733 -8.65 29.87 45.46
C GLN A 733 -8.51 30.54 44.11
#